data_AF-A0A357YMB7-F1
#
_entry.id   AF-A0A357YMB7-F1
#
_cell.length_a   1.000
_cell.length_b   1.000
_cell.length_c   1.000
_cell.angle_alpha   90.00
_cell.angle_beta   90.00
_cell.angle_gamma   90.00
#
_symmetry.space_group_name_H-M   'P 1'
#
loop_
_entity.id
_entity.type
_entity.pdbx_description
1 polymer ?
#
loop_
_entity_poly.entity_id
_entity_poly.type
_entity_poly.pdbx_seq_one_letter_code
_entity_poly.pdbx_strand_id
1 'polypeptide(L)'
;MMKYLEWNNAIVNHFFNAENEEQEITLYFSEDIIKEIGGENFPLPEDGYVEDFFRALRSGVPGTLNTDYIQRIVDLEDRYLKGCRRIEDVSFNYPPYLTYLLAFILPFTSGELQEGFRMTNFHDIVKTYFESKRLTEDYKRQIKLRLNEIDFLWTKIFDWLFEKKNLTLGYIEKIENPAPNRKYVSKFEYHIIFRKEQEDKLSIIFDNNNILPDEPIDESIIRQLLIDNANELRLTPDTINKISKDEYIGEKIVKRALNYYKNWDGTNKDDYSKSSSDNETRNRGFSRKRIVLCLDFNLLSQKIECKYFRLYSVGGFPEDFTVIDSNKERYKGIEQFSQNSNYSNPITDCFQNFNQSIELVDRANRIKYSWKAKELYIFKRDSQLSDWVEISQIEFNAGKTLIITRKSYFEDNLKKWFEDNSIPENHKKIYTNNEKNNLPCDWLALTIDKITQYQHPYLQELRTATGIAPQINFDKEFFTDACLFANILPNVWIDNNEVNNCSITAKYKDGTEIPLQNITDSTKFRFSSQHLARKNQEFKLKYEYIEYPRYLKIIDFEQKKPNDEIKKIQPKRNLIGNTIKYTEPSVDYFQGIEHCFSSEKIQNLRPKQDIIETYAHIFKNTEETSSCSQNLGYDQKYKGNILLNYISTKGKLTKTDFDNIVFRLLENSTVSYNPKKQIRYTLYDLQNLGYVDYDAEQGVVCINKSSLVIKPSESGTTLILIGARDNKFVNDILEYSKGGSCFIDIKDSTRELLPQTILIKFKKYNHEIINDFATHFNLQFKHEEKLFTQFALANTYNLKEWEMFVHKTSELNIAGDFEGGEIFDIEILQFGEKQSNFDKTLALLRFQNINGYKTVYRLWYKTKSYHIAEQNYGIYLYLYLYRQVKTEQHLSERDKGEINSYEFSSKEQSIRMKTNILLFDVSKNWLGVPLNCALPKYCSIAFTLLSGEKPEIHSYNNKSYLIYKNVPFLFCNNSLVTTLQQQFDNHNKKQHIFI
;
A
#
# COMPACT_ATOMS: atom_id res chain seq x y z
N MET A 1 -5.36 -21.56 24.85
CA MET A 1 -5.14 -20.50 25.85
C MET A 1 -3.74 -19.97 25.66
N MET A 2 -3.58 -18.66 25.49
CA MET A 2 -2.28 -18.06 25.20
C MET A 2 -1.59 -17.57 26.47
N LYS A 3 -0.26 -17.63 26.50
CA LYS A 3 0.57 -17.15 27.60
C LYS A 3 0.79 -15.65 27.48
N TYR A 4 1.09 -15.00 28.61
CA TYR A 4 1.37 -13.56 28.64
C TYR A 4 2.49 -13.15 27.65
N LEU A 5 3.57 -13.92 27.55
CA LEU A 5 4.70 -13.59 26.66
C LEU A 5 4.35 -13.68 25.18
N GLU A 6 3.40 -14.54 24.81
CA GLU A 6 2.89 -14.64 23.43
C GLU A 6 2.10 -13.38 23.08
N TRP A 7 1.17 -12.99 23.97
CA TRP A 7 0.46 -11.71 23.87
C TRP A 7 1.43 -10.52 23.83
N ASN A 8 2.46 -10.51 24.68
CA ASN A 8 3.44 -9.42 24.70
C ASN A 8 4.23 -9.31 23.39
N ASN A 9 4.67 -10.43 22.83
CA ASN A 9 5.38 -10.42 21.55
C ASN A 9 4.47 -9.94 20.41
N ALA A 10 3.21 -10.38 20.36
CA ALA A 10 2.25 -9.96 19.35
C ALA A 10 1.93 -8.45 19.44
N ILE A 11 1.69 -7.95 20.66
CA ILE A 11 1.36 -6.54 20.90
C ILE A 11 2.56 -5.63 20.63
N VAL A 12 3.77 -5.99 21.08
CA VAL A 12 4.96 -5.17 20.79
C VAL A 12 5.20 -5.13 19.29
N ASN A 13 5.07 -6.27 18.58
CA ASN A 13 5.26 -6.31 17.14
C ASN A 13 4.18 -5.52 16.37
N HIS A 14 2.95 -5.44 16.88
CA HIS A 14 1.90 -4.61 16.28
C HIS A 14 2.28 -3.12 16.29
N PHE A 15 2.80 -2.61 17.42
CA PHE A 15 3.19 -1.20 17.52
C PHE A 15 4.59 -0.90 16.96
N PHE A 16 5.58 -1.77 17.23
CA PHE A 16 6.98 -1.56 16.89
C PHE A 16 7.43 -2.58 15.86
N ASN A 17 7.30 -2.21 14.60
CA ASN A 17 7.66 -3.01 13.43
C ASN A 17 8.40 -2.16 12.40
N ALA A 18 8.94 -2.84 11.38
CA ALA A 18 9.72 -2.20 10.32
C ALA A 18 8.93 -1.19 9.47
N GLU A 19 7.59 -1.22 9.48
CA GLU A 19 6.77 -0.24 8.75
C GLU A 19 6.76 1.13 9.45
N ASN A 20 7.02 1.15 10.76
CA ASN A 20 7.11 2.36 11.57
C ASN A 20 8.55 2.89 11.70
N GLU A 21 9.48 2.45 10.85
CA GLU A 21 10.89 2.87 10.89
C GLU A 21 11.02 4.42 10.92
N GLU A 22 11.76 4.95 11.90
CA GLU A 22 11.93 6.39 12.16
C GLU A 22 10.64 7.19 12.46
N GLN A 23 9.50 6.53 12.68
CA GLN A 23 8.25 7.19 13.03
C GLN A 23 8.02 7.22 14.53
N GLU A 24 7.42 8.31 15.01
CA GLU A 24 6.88 8.37 16.37
C GLU A 24 5.61 7.53 16.46
N ILE A 25 5.58 6.59 17.41
CA ILE A 25 4.49 5.65 17.63
C ILE A 25 3.69 6.10 18.85
N THR A 26 2.40 6.32 18.64
CA THR A 26 1.44 6.48 19.73
C THR A 26 0.78 5.15 20.08
N LEU A 27 0.85 4.75 21.35
CA LEU A 27 0.37 3.46 21.84
C LEU A 27 -1.15 3.47 22.11
N TYR A 28 -1.96 3.57 21.06
CA TYR A 28 -3.42 3.43 21.18
C TYR A 28 -3.81 1.96 21.36
N PHE A 29 -4.03 1.54 22.61
CA PHE A 29 -4.32 0.15 22.95
C PHE A 29 -5.72 0.01 23.55
N SER A 30 -6.61 -0.77 22.91
CA SER A 30 -8.01 -0.99 23.32
C SER A 30 -8.42 -2.47 23.22
N GLU A 31 -9.59 -2.84 23.77
CA GLU A 31 -10.18 -4.19 23.62
C GLU A 31 -10.44 -4.55 22.15
N ASP A 32 -10.74 -3.58 21.28
CA ASP A 32 -10.90 -3.84 19.84
C ASP A 32 -9.55 -4.11 19.16
N ILE A 33 -8.50 -3.38 19.54
CA ILE A 33 -7.12 -3.67 19.08
C ILE A 33 -6.67 -5.05 19.60
N ILE A 34 -7.06 -5.45 20.82
CA ILE A 34 -6.80 -6.81 21.33
C ILE A 34 -7.50 -7.87 20.47
N LYS A 35 -8.74 -7.64 20.03
CA LYS A 35 -9.45 -8.56 19.12
C LYS A 35 -8.78 -8.62 17.75
N GLU A 36 -8.32 -7.49 17.22
CA GLU A 36 -7.59 -7.41 15.95
C GLU A 36 -6.28 -8.22 16.02
N ILE A 37 -5.41 -7.89 16.98
CA ILE A 37 -4.15 -8.61 17.22
C ILE A 37 -4.42 -10.09 17.47
N GLY A 38 -5.45 -10.41 18.27
CA GLY A 38 -5.85 -11.78 18.53
C GLY A 38 -6.25 -12.54 17.26
N GLY A 39 -7.10 -11.95 16.43
CA GLY A 39 -7.55 -12.53 15.16
C GLY A 39 -6.43 -12.75 14.14
N GLU A 40 -5.40 -11.90 14.18
CA GLU A 40 -4.23 -11.99 13.29
C GLU A 40 -3.17 -12.98 13.78
N ASN A 41 -3.04 -13.21 15.09
CA ASN A 41 -1.91 -13.95 15.66
C ASN A 41 -2.30 -15.28 16.30
N PHE A 42 -3.56 -15.46 16.70
CA PHE A 42 -4.00 -16.57 17.55
C PHE A 42 -5.30 -17.23 17.06
N PRO A 43 -5.48 -18.54 17.27
CA PRO A 43 -6.77 -19.19 17.09
C PRO A 43 -7.82 -18.61 18.05
N LEU A 44 -9.10 -18.65 17.67
CA LEU A 44 -10.21 -18.12 18.47
C LEU A 44 -10.32 -18.88 19.81
N PRO A 45 -10.17 -18.21 20.97
CA PRO A 45 -10.38 -18.82 22.28
C PRO A 45 -11.87 -19.03 22.56
N GLU A 46 -12.20 -20.01 23.43
CA GLU A 46 -13.59 -20.31 23.83
C GLU A 46 -14.33 -19.08 24.37
N ASP A 47 -13.66 -18.28 25.21
CA ASP A 47 -14.23 -17.07 25.83
C ASP A 47 -13.94 -15.77 25.04
N GLY A 48 -13.37 -15.90 23.84
CA GLY A 48 -12.93 -14.78 23.01
C GLY A 48 -11.57 -14.19 23.39
N TYR A 49 -11.00 -13.41 22.47
CA TYR A 49 -9.63 -12.86 22.60
C TYR A 49 -9.43 -11.94 23.80
N VAL A 50 -10.43 -11.11 24.13
CA VAL A 50 -10.35 -10.15 25.23
C VAL A 50 -10.20 -10.85 26.58
N GLU A 51 -10.99 -11.90 26.82
CA GLU A 51 -10.95 -12.63 28.08
C GLU A 51 -9.70 -13.52 28.19
N ASP A 52 -9.25 -14.13 27.09
CA ASP A 52 -7.96 -14.85 27.05
C ASP A 52 -6.79 -13.91 27.38
N PHE A 53 -6.78 -12.69 26.84
CA PHE A 53 -5.79 -11.66 27.17
C PHE A 53 -5.80 -11.31 28.66
N PHE A 54 -6.96 -11.01 29.26
CA PHE A 54 -7.03 -10.70 30.69
C PHE A 54 -6.64 -11.91 31.56
N ARG A 55 -6.97 -13.13 31.12
CA ARG A 55 -6.53 -14.35 31.79
C ARG A 55 -5.01 -14.49 31.77
N ALA A 56 -4.37 -14.21 30.63
CA ALA A 56 -2.92 -14.20 30.51
C ALA A 56 -2.27 -13.15 31.44
N LEU A 57 -2.85 -11.94 31.54
CA LEU A 57 -2.39 -10.92 32.50
C LEU A 57 -2.50 -11.39 33.96
N ARG A 58 -3.60 -12.06 34.33
CA ARG A 58 -3.82 -12.58 35.68
C ARG A 58 -2.83 -13.70 36.03
N SER A 59 -2.72 -14.71 35.16
CA SER A 59 -1.80 -15.85 35.33
C SER A 59 -0.33 -15.41 35.37
N GLY A 60 0.00 -14.36 34.62
CA GLY A 60 1.32 -13.77 34.54
C GLY A 60 2.40 -14.72 34.04
N VAL A 61 3.64 -14.56 34.53
CA VAL A 61 4.80 -15.33 34.05
C VAL A 61 5.36 -16.21 35.18
N PRO A 62 5.67 -17.48 34.93
CA PRO A 62 6.24 -18.36 35.95
C PRO A 62 7.53 -17.81 36.57
N GLY A 63 7.60 -17.90 37.90
CA GLY A 63 8.72 -17.40 38.69
C GLY A 63 8.74 -15.89 38.93
N THR A 64 7.65 -15.19 38.58
CA THR A 64 7.39 -13.81 39.04
C THR A 64 6.30 -13.81 40.12
N LEU A 65 6.23 -12.77 40.93
CA LEU A 65 5.18 -12.64 41.96
C LEU A 65 3.83 -12.23 41.34
N ASN A 66 3.12 -13.21 40.77
CA ASN A 66 1.83 -13.00 40.08
C ASN A 66 0.66 -12.64 41.01
N THR A 67 0.89 -12.35 42.29
CA THR A 67 -0.12 -11.80 43.21
C THR A 67 -0.03 -10.27 43.35
N ASP A 68 1.06 -9.67 42.87
CA ASP A 68 1.28 -8.22 42.88
C ASP A 68 1.56 -7.74 41.45
N TYR A 69 0.77 -6.78 40.99
CA TYR A 69 0.83 -6.31 39.60
C TYR A 69 2.11 -5.54 39.28
N ILE A 70 2.66 -4.77 40.23
CA ILE A 70 3.90 -4.02 40.03
C ILE A 70 5.11 -4.94 40.21
N GLN A 71 5.10 -5.81 41.22
CA GLN A 71 6.24 -6.70 41.48
C GLN A 71 6.53 -7.64 40.31
N ARG A 72 5.49 -8.20 39.66
CA ARG A 72 5.72 -9.09 38.50
C ARG A 72 6.42 -8.38 37.34
N ILE A 73 6.19 -7.08 37.16
CA ILE A 73 6.83 -6.26 36.12
C ILE A 73 8.32 -6.12 36.44
N VAL A 74 8.63 -5.78 37.70
CA VAL A 74 10.00 -5.64 38.19
C VAL A 74 10.77 -6.96 38.10
N ASP A 75 10.16 -8.07 38.54
CA ASP A 75 10.76 -9.41 38.47
C ASP A 75 11.09 -9.82 37.02
N LEU A 76 10.22 -9.46 36.08
CA LEU A 76 10.38 -9.80 34.66
C LEU A 76 11.50 -8.98 34.02
N GLU A 77 11.65 -7.70 34.37
CA GLU A 77 12.78 -6.88 33.95
C GLU A 77 14.10 -7.37 34.55
N ASP A 78 14.14 -7.70 35.85
CA ASP A 78 15.35 -8.24 36.49
C ASP A 78 15.82 -9.53 35.80
N ARG A 79 14.89 -10.43 35.45
CA ARG A 79 15.19 -11.63 34.66
C ARG A 79 15.72 -11.28 33.27
N TYR A 80 15.13 -10.31 32.59
CA TYR A 80 15.58 -9.85 31.28
C TYR A 80 17.00 -9.28 31.34
N LEU A 81 17.32 -8.50 32.38
CA LEU A 81 18.65 -7.92 32.61
C LEU A 81 19.69 -9.00 32.93
N LYS A 82 19.31 -10.05 33.68
CA LYS A 82 20.17 -11.22 34.00
C LYS A 82 20.41 -12.15 32.80
N GLY A 83 19.97 -11.78 31.60
CA GLY A 83 20.22 -12.54 30.37
C GLY A 83 19.22 -13.68 30.12
N CYS A 84 18.13 -13.77 30.88
CA CYS A 84 17.04 -14.68 30.52
C CYS A 84 16.47 -14.28 29.15
N ARG A 85 16.31 -15.25 28.24
CA ARG A 85 15.76 -15.02 26.89
C ARG A 85 14.60 -15.95 26.55
N ARG A 86 14.20 -16.84 27.46
CA ARG A 86 13.12 -17.80 27.23
C ARG A 86 12.49 -18.26 28.55
N ILE A 87 11.17 -18.35 28.61
CA ILE A 87 10.41 -18.95 29.72
C ILE A 87 9.29 -19.80 29.12
N GLU A 88 9.15 -21.05 29.59
CA GLU A 88 8.16 -22.03 29.09
C GLU A 88 8.09 -22.12 27.55
N ASP A 89 9.25 -22.22 26.91
CA ASP A 89 9.43 -22.31 25.46
C ASP A 89 9.02 -21.06 24.65
N VAL A 90 8.66 -19.95 25.31
CA VAL A 90 8.41 -18.66 24.65
C VAL A 90 9.63 -17.75 24.80
N SER A 91 10.19 -17.31 23.67
CA SER A 91 11.38 -16.42 23.64
C SER A 91 11.03 -14.95 23.92
N PHE A 92 11.94 -14.25 24.57
CA PHE A 92 11.89 -12.79 24.76
C PHE A 92 12.40 -12.09 23.50
N ASN A 93 11.52 -11.91 22.52
CA ASN A 93 11.86 -11.20 21.27
C ASN A 93 11.91 -9.67 21.49
N TYR A 94 11.21 -9.20 22.52
CA TYR A 94 10.97 -7.79 22.83
C TYR A 94 11.10 -7.53 24.34
N PRO A 95 11.12 -6.26 24.81
CA PRO A 95 10.99 -5.95 26.22
C PRO A 95 9.76 -6.66 26.82
N PRO A 96 9.91 -7.52 27.83
CA PRO A 96 8.86 -8.46 28.23
C PRO A 96 7.74 -7.81 29.06
N TYR A 97 7.87 -6.55 29.44
CA TYR A 97 6.95 -5.84 30.34
C TYR A 97 6.03 -4.83 29.66
N LEU A 98 6.20 -4.55 28.36
CA LEU A 98 5.46 -3.47 27.68
C LEU A 98 3.94 -3.65 27.80
N THR A 99 3.45 -4.87 27.63
CA THR A 99 2.00 -5.15 27.67
C THR A 99 1.39 -4.87 29.03
N TYR A 100 2.12 -5.14 30.12
CA TYR A 100 1.67 -4.74 31.47
C TYR A 100 1.56 -3.22 31.63
N LEU A 101 2.46 -2.45 31.02
CA LEU A 101 2.38 -0.99 31.00
C LEU A 101 1.17 -0.53 30.17
N LEU A 102 0.93 -1.13 29.01
CA LEU A 102 -0.20 -0.79 28.15
C LEU A 102 -1.56 -1.09 28.79
N ALA A 103 -1.65 -2.06 29.70
CA ALA A 103 -2.89 -2.35 30.41
C ALA A 103 -3.44 -1.14 31.21
N PHE A 104 -2.57 -0.21 31.64
CA PHE A 104 -2.97 1.03 32.30
C PHE A 104 -3.73 2.00 31.39
N ILE A 105 -3.65 1.81 30.07
CA ILE A 105 -4.31 2.63 29.04
C ILE A 105 -5.73 2.10 28.73
N LEU A 106 -5.95 0.78 28.85
CA LEU A 106 -7.23 0.12 28.52
C LEU A 106 -8.50 0.74 29.13
N PRO A 107 -8.51 1.18 30.42
CA PRO A 107 -9.68 1.79 31.02
C PRO A 107 -10.18 3.03 30.27
N PHE A 108 -9.29 3.70 29.54
CA PHE A 108 -9.55 4.96 28.85
C PHE A 108 -9.89 4.79 27.37
N THR A 109 -9.61 3.61 26.80
CA THR A 109 -9.74 3.32 25.37
C THR A 109 -10.81 2.26 25.07
N SER A 110 -11.28 1.50 26.08
CA SER A 110 -12.14 0.33 25.89
C SER A 110 -13.47 0.38 26.64
N GLY A 111 -13.72 1.40 27.46
CA GLY A 111 -14.95 1.53 28.27
C GLY A 111 -16.08 2.31 27.57
N GLU A 112 -17.31 2.20 28.11
CA GLU A 112 -18.42 3.07 27.71
C GLU A 112 -18.03 4.55 27.86
N LEU A 113 -18.46 5.38 26.90
CA LEU A 113 -18.21 6.81 26.85
C LEU A 113 -18.74 7.48 28.11
N GLN A 114 -17.92 7.58 29.16
CA GLN A 114 -18.25 8.45 30.28
C GLN A 114 -18.17 9.90 29.78
N GLU A 115 -19.32 10.55 29.71
CA GLU A 115 -19.41 11.99 29.49
C GLU A 115 -18.55 12.72 30.53
N GLY A 116 -17.61 13.53 30.07
CA GLY A 116 -16.80 14.35 30.96
C GLY A 116 -15.53 13.69 31.49
N PHE A 117 -14.69 13.16 30.60
CA PHE A 117 -13.29 12.80 30.89
C PHE A 117 -12.58 13.91 31.69
N ARG A 118 -12.42 13.69 33.00
CA ARG A 118 -11.61 14.53 33.88
C ARG A 118 -10.31 13.81 34.17
N MET A 119 -9.23 14.27 33.55
CA MET A 119 -7.86 13.79 33.79
C MET A 119 -7.50 13.72 35.27
N THR A 120 -8.13 14.53 36.14
CA THR A 120 -7.90 14.51 37.59
C THR A 120 -8.22 13.16 38.26
N ASN A 121 -8.90 12.22 37.58
CA ASN A 121 -9.35 10.96 38.16
C ASN A 121 -8.65 9.67 37.66
N PHE A 122 -7.41 9.76 37.15
CA PHE A 122 -6.70 8.62 36.56
C PHE A 122 -6.75 7.36 37.45
N HIS A 123 -6.39 7.50 38.72
CA HIS A 123 -6.29 6.37 39.63
C HIS A 123 -7.62 5.69 39.93
N ASP A 124 -8.73 6.44 40.06
CA ASP A 124 -10.00 5.81 40.42
C ASP A 124 -10.59 5.07 39.21
N ILE A 125 -10.39 5.60 38.00
CA ILE A 125 -10.81 4.92 36.76
C ILE A 125 -10.03 3.60 36.59
N VAL A 126 -8.69 3.66 36.71
CA VAL A 126 -7.85 2.46 36.61
C VAL A 126 -8.20 1.47 37.71
N LYS A 127 -8.43 1.93 38.95
CA LYS A 127 -8.86 1.10 40.07
C LYS A 127 -10.13 0.32 39.73
N THR A 128 -11.20 1.02 39.37
CA THR A 128 -12.49 0.40 39.05
C THR A 128 -12.34 -0.65 37.94
N TYR A 129 -11.59 -0.30 36.90
CA TYR A 129 -11.37 -1.22 35.78
C TYR A 129 -10.53 -2.44 36.18
N PHE A 130 -9.40 -2.25 36.85
CA PHE A 130 -8.49 -3.34 37.23
C PHE A 130 -9.12 -4.29 38.26
N GLU A 131 -9.89 -3.77 39.21
CA GLU A 131 -10.64 -4.57 40.18
C GLU A 131 -11.75 -5.36 39.46
N SER A 132 -12.49 -4.73 38.52
CA SER A 132 -13.53 -5.42 37.75
C SER A 132 -13.00 -6.59 36.89
N LYS A 133 -11.79 -6.43 36.34
CA LYS A 133 -11.09 -7.45 35.53
C LYS A 133 -10.25 -8.42 36.38
N ARG A 134 -10.25 -8.27 37.71
CA ARG A 134 -9.52 -9.07 38.71
C ARG A 134 -7.99 -9.08 38.49
N LEU A 135 -7.42 -7.94 38.12
CA LEU A 135 -5.97 -7.76 37.96
C LEU A 135 -5.26 -7.44 39.28
N THR A 136 -5.99 -6.86 40.24
CA THR A 136 -5.54 -6.60 41.61
C THR A 136 -6.75 -6.60 42.55
N GLU A 137 -6.52 -6.94 43.81
CA GLU A 137 -7.51 -6.83 44.90
C GLU A 137 -7.23 -5.64 45.83
N ASP A 138 -6.04 -5.01 45.72
CA ASP A 138 -5.61 -3.87 46.53
C ASP A 138 -4.84 -2.86 45.67
N TYR A 139 -5.58 -2.15 44.83
CA TYR A 139 -5.02 -1.16 43.89
C TYR A 139 -4.19 -0.08 44.60
N LYS A 140 -4.62 0.36 45.79
CA LYS A 140 -3.96 1.45 46.51
C LYS A 140 -2.55 1.03 46.93
N ARG A 141 -2.40 -0.14 47.55
CA ARG A 141 -1.12 -0.63 48.06
C ARG A 141 -0.24 -1.20 46.96
N GLN A 142 -0.79 -2.02 46.07
CA GLN A 142 -0.01 -2.76 45.07
C GLN A 142 0.40 -1.89 43.88
N ILE A 143 -0.42 -0.89 43.51
CA ILE A 143 -0.21 -0.11 42.29
C ILE A 143 0.05 1.36 42.58
N LYS A 144 -0.92 2.08 43.18
CA LYS A 144 -0.87 3.55 43.31
C LYS A 144 0.38 4.05 44.03
N LEU A 145 0.79 3.39 45.12
CA LEU A 145 1.97 3.78 45.91
C LEU A 145 3.31 3.34 45.30
N ARG A 146 3.30 2.47 44.27
CA ARG A 146 4.48 1.80 43.72
C ARG A 146 4.76 2.11 42.25
N LEU A 147 3.96 2.95 41.59
CA LEU A 147 4.15 3.31 40.17
C LEU A 147 5.55 3.90 39.88
N ASN A 148 6.17 4.57 40.85
CA ASN A 148 7.52 5.09 40.73
C ASN A 148 8.57 3.98 40.49
N GLU A 149 8.31 2.75 40.94
CA GLU A 149 9.23 1.61 40.77
C GLU A 149 9.34 1.16 39.32
N ILE A 150 8.37 1.47 38.46
CA ILE A 150 8.35 1.06 37.05
C ILE A 150 8.51 2.23 36.07
N ASP A 151 8.60 3.47 36.56
CA ASP A 151 8.67 4.66 35.70
C ASP A 151 9.91 4.70 34.79
N PHE A 152 11.03 4.13 35.27
CA PHE A 152 12.29 4.05 34.52
C PHE A 152 12.19 3.14 33.29
N LEU A 153 11.21 2.23 33.24
CA LEU A 153 11.03 1.29 32.13
C LEU A 153 10.67 2.02 30.83
N TRP A 154 10.01 3.17 30.90
CA TRP A 154 9.77 4.01 29.73
C TRP A 154 11.07 4.49 29.08
N THR A 155 12.05 4.89 29.89
CA THR A 155 13.39 5.24 29.39
C THR A 155 14.09 4.03 28.80
N LYS A 156 13.94 2.84 29.41
CA LYS A 156 14.50 1.59 28.86
C LYS A 156 13.89 1.21 27.51
N ILE A 157 12.58 1.42 27.32
CA ILE A 157 11.92 1.23 26.03
C ILE A 157 12.47 2.21 25.00
N PHE A 158 12.62 3.48 25.37
CA PHE A 158 13.22 4.50 24.51
C PHE A 158 14.65 4.11 24.10
N ASP A 159 15.53 3.78 25.06
CA ASP A 159 16.91 3.38 24.80
C ASP A 159 16.97 2.09 23.95
N TRP A 160 16.04 1.15 24.18
CA TRP A 160 15.93 -0.07 23.38
C TRP A 160 15.60 0.25 21.91
N LEU A 161 14.69 1.19 21.66
CA LEU A 161 14.31 1.62 20.31
C LEU A 161 15.42 2.43 19.63
N PHE A 162 16.02 3.39 20.34
CA PHE A 162 17.07 4.27 19.80
C PHE A 162 18.42 3.57 19.69
N GLU A 163 18.97 3.07 20.79
CA GLU A 163 20.36 2.58 20.84
C GLU A 163 20.48 1.14 20.34
N LYS A 164 19.59 0.25 20.79
CA LYS A 164 19.69 -1.18 20.46
C LYS A 164 19.07 -1.53 19.11
N LYS A 165 17.97 -0.86 18.76
CA LYS A 165 17.27 -1.08 17.48
C LYS A 165 17.61 -0.04 16.42
N ASN A 166 18.41 0.99 16.73
CA ASN A 166 18.82 2.00 15.76
C ASN A 166 17.60 2.55 15.00
N LEU A 167 16.47 2.78 15.69
CA LEU A 167 15.20 3.29 15.15
C LEU A 167 14.52 2.44 14.06
N THR A 168 14.92 1.18 13.84
CA THR A 168 14.34 0.32 12.80
C THR A 168 12.87 -0.07 13.06
N LEU A 169 12.38 0.10 14.28
CA LEU A 169 11.02 -0.28 14.68
C LEU A 169 10.14 0.94 15.05
N GLY A 170 10.62 2.15 14.78
CA GLY A 170 10.03 3.41 15.27
C GLY A 170 10.47 3.79 16.67
N TYR A 171 9.88 4.85 17.22
CA TYR A 171 10.20 5.35 18.56
C TYR A 171 8.98 5.90 19.31
N ILE A 172 9.10 6.06 20.64
CA ILE A 172 8.12 6.80 21.46
C ILE A 172 8.71 8.15 21.86
N GLU A 173 7.87 9.18 22.00
CA GLU A 173 8.34 10.47 22.50
C GLU A 173 8.96 10.34 23.90
N LYS A 174 10.13 10.95 24.08
CA LYS A 174 10.76 11.07 25.39
C LYS A 174 10.12 12.21 26.18
N ILE A 175 9.19 11.87 27.06
CA ILE A 175 8.52 12.85 27.92
C ILE A 175 9.46 13.24 29.08
N GLU A 176 10.17 14.36 28.90
CA GLU A 176 11.04 14.96 29.91
C GLU A 176 10.28 16.03 30.71
N ASN A 177 10.47 16.06 32.03
CA ASN A 177 9.89 17.05 32.96
C ASN A 177 8.35 17.13 32.98
N PRO A 178 7.63 16.03 33.23
CA PRO A 178 6.18 16.09 33.48
C PRO A 178 5.85 16.95 34.70
N ALA A 179 4.62 17.47 34.77
CA ALA A 179 4.13 18.23 35.91
C ALA A 179 4.42 17.47 37.24
N PRO A 180 4.96 18.11 38.29
CA PRO A 180 5.47 17.42 39.48
C PRO A 180 4.44 16.49 40.16
N ASN A 181 3.17 16.90 40.15
CA ASN A 181 2.05 16.16 40.72
C ASN A 181 1.53 15.01 39.82
N ARG A 182 2.02 14.89 38.59
CA ARG A 182 1.60 13.86 37.61
C ARG A 182 2.78 13.05 37.05
N LYS A 183 3.95 13.16 37.68
CA LYS A 183 5.23 12.59 37.20
C LYS A 183 5.14 11.15 36.68
N TYR A 184 4.43 10.29 37.40
CA TYR A 184 4.32 8.85 37.10
C TYR A 184 3.12 8.47 36.22
N VAL A 185 2.26 9.45 35.86
CA VAL A 185 1.02 9.23 35.13
C VAL A 185 1.05 9.88 33.74
N SER A 186 1.77 10.99 33.60
CA SER A 186 1.85 11.78 32.36
C SER A 186 2.28 10.97 31.12
N LYS A 187 3.09 9.91 31.28
CA LYS A 187 3.50 9.02 30.16
C LYS A 187 2.34 8.16 29.65
N PHE A 188 1.48 7.66 30.54
CA PHE A 188 0.25 6.97 30.14
C PHE A 188 -0.76 7.96 29.54
N GLU A 189 -0.87 9.15 30.14
CA GLU A 189 -1.77 10.21 29.67
C GLU A 189 -1.49 10.63 28.24
N TYR A 190 -0.22 10.81 27.88
CA TYR A 190 0.20 11.19 26.53
C TYR A 190 -0.49 10.34 25.44
N HIS A 191 -0.60 9.03 25.69
CA HIS A 191 -1.19 8.08 24.76
C HIS A 191 -2.73 8.07 24.74
N ILE A 192 -3.41 8.73 25.70
CA ILE A 192 -4.89 8.76 25.83
C ILE A 192 -5.51 10.17 25.73
N ILE A 193 -4.70 11.23 25.63
CA ILE A 193 -5.14 12.64 25.60
C ILE A 193 -6.02 12.96 24.38
N PHE A 194 -5.73 12.37 23.23
CA PHE A 194 -6.46 12.55 21.97
C PHE A 194 -6.78 11.17 21.39
N ARG A 195 -8.06 10.80 21.39
CA ARG A 195 -8.50 9.45 21.04
C ARG A 195 -8.49 9.24 19.54
N LYS A 196 -8.34 7.99 19.09
CA LYS A 196 -8.41 7.61 17.68
C LYS A 196 -9.71 8.09 17.00
N GLU A 197 -10.86 7.99 17.68
CA GLU A 197 -12.14 8.53 17.18
C GLU A 197 -12.08 10.04 16.89
N GLN A 198 -11.42 10.81 17.77
CA GLN A 198 -11.29 12.26 17.62
C GLN A 198 -10.33 12.62 16.48
N GLU A 199 -9.27 11.83 16.34
CA GLU A 199 -8.29 11.94 15.26
C GLU A 199 -8.90 11.58 13.89
N ASP A 200 -9.69 10.52 13.81
CA ASP A 200 -10.39 10.15 12.56
C ASP A 200 -11.40 11.22 12.13
N LYS A 201 -12.04 11.93 13.08
CA LYS A 201 -12.95 13.06 12.82
C LYS A 201 -12.25 14.32 12.30
N LEU A 202 -10.94 14.47 12.49
CA LEU A 202 -10.20 15.65 11.99
C LEU A 202 -10.33 15.80 10.48
N SER A 203 -10.32 14.69 9.73
CA SER A 203 -10.47 14.69 8.27
C SER A 203 -11.76 15.41 7.81
N ILE A 204 -12.89 15.14 8.49
CA ILE A 204 -14.19 15.77 8.23
C ILE A 204 -14.18 17.23 8.66
N ILE A 205 -13.58 17.54 9.81
CA ILE A 205 -13.48 18.93 10.29
C ILE A 205 -12.72 19.78 9.28
N PHE A 206 -11.62 19.25 8.72
CA PHE A 206 -10.90 19.93 7.65
C PHE A 206 -11.78 20.11 6.40
N ASP A 207 -12.52 19.08 5.96
CA ASP A 207 -13.44 19.16 4.83
C ASP A 207 -14.56 20.20 5.04
N ASN A 208 -15.24 20.16 6.19
CA ASN A 208 -16.32 21.08 6.56
C ASN A 208 -15.84 22.54 6.64
N ASN A 209 -14.59 22.75 7.04
CA ASN A 209 -13.94 24.07 7.08
C ASN A 209 -13.21 24.41 5.76
N ASN A 210 -13.44 23.64 4.69
CA ASN A 210 -12.83 23.79 3.37
C ASN A 210 -11.30 23.76 3.36
N ILE A 211 -10.63 23.20 4.35
CA ILE A 211 -9.16 23.12 4.40
C ILE A 211 -8.68 22.08 3.39
N LEU A 212 -7.69 22.46 2.58
CA LEU A 212 -7.06 21.56 1.62
C LEU A 212 -5.79 20.95 2.20
N PRO A 213 -5.42 19.71 1.81
CA PRO A 213 -4.10 19.17 2.10
C PRO A 213 -2.98 20.14 1.66
N ASP A 214 -1.90 20.17 2.42
CA ASP A 214 -0.70 20.99 2.16
C ASP A 214 -0.94 22.53 2.16
N GLU A 215 -2.09 22.99 2.64
CA GLU A 215 -2.33 24.41 2.94
C GLU A 215 -1.50 24.81 4.19
N PRO A 216 -0.84 25.98 4.22
CA PRO A 216 0.02 26.37 5.33
C PRO A 216 -0.84 26.75 6.53
N ILE A 217 -1.04 25.80 7.44
CA ILE A 217 -1.70 26.04 8.72
C ILE A 217 -0.72 25.85 9.87
N ASP A 218 -0.90 26.66 10.91
CA ASP A 218 -0.07 26.62 12.11
C ASP A 218 -0.86 26.13 13.33
N GLU A 219 -0.18 26.06 14.47
CA GLU A 219 -0.80 25.67 15.74
C GLU A 219 -1.97 26.59 16.14
N SER A 220 -1.98 27.86 15.71
CA SER A 220 -3.06 28.80 16.02
C SER A 220 -4.35 28.47 15.28
N ILE A 221 -4.25 28.15 13.99
CA ILE A 221 -5.40 27.74 13.18
C ILE A 221 -5.94 26.40 13.67
N ILE A 222 -5.05 25.42 13.94
CA ILE A 222 -5.46 24.14 14.53
C ILE A 222 -6.15 24.34 15.88
N ARG A 223 -5.62 25.20 16.75
CA ARG A 223 -6.23 25.51 18.04
C ARG A 223 -7.66 26.01 17.86
N GLN A 224 -7.86 26.96 16.96
CA GLN A 224 -9.19 27.52 16.68
C GLN A 224 -10.15 26.45 16.12
N LEU A 225 -9.69 25.62 15.17
CA LEU A 225 -10.50 24.52 14.61
C LEU A 225 -10.94 23.52 15.69
N LEU A 226 -10.04 23.15 16.61
CA LEU A 226 -10.36 22.24 17.71
C LEU A 226 -11.40 22.84 18.67
N ILE A 227 -11.32 24.15 18.95
CA ILE A 227 -12.25 24.87 19.82
C ILE A 227 -13.62 25.01 19.14
N ASP A 228 -13.65 25.45 17.88
CA ASP A 228 -14.90 25.70 17.14
C ASP A 228 -15.69 24.40 16.88
N ASN A 229 -14.97 23.27 16.75
CA ASN A 229 -15.56 21.95 16.50
C ASN A 229 -15.54 21.05 17.74
N ALA A 230 -15.42 21.63 18.94
CA ALA A 230 -15.30 20.90 20.20
C ALA A 230 -16.46 19.91 20.47
N ASN A 231 -17.67 20.25 20.05
CA ASN A 231 -18.85 19.38 20.19
C ASN A 231 -18.75 18.12 19.32
N GLU A 232 -18.33 18.26 18.07
CA GLU A 232 -18.15 17.14 17.13
C GLU A 232 -17.02 16.20 17.59
N LEU A 233 -15.94 16.80 18.11
CA LEU A 233 -14.81 16.11 18.73
C LEU A 233 -15.08 15.59 20.14
N ARG A 234 -16.24 15.93 20.74
CA ARG A 234 -16.60 15.58 22.13
C ARG A 234 -15.52 16.01 23.15
N LEU A 235 -14.93 17.19 22.97
CA LEU A 235 -13.96 17.75 23.90
C LEU A 235 -14.65 18.26 25.17
N THR A 236 -14.07 17.97 26.34
CA THR A 236 -14.62 18.46 27.61
C THR A 236 -14.26 19.94 27.83
N PRO A 237 -15.03 20.68 28.65
CA PRO A 237 -14.70 22.07 29.00
C PRO A 237 -13.29 22.24 29.59
N ASP A 238 -12.80 21.25 30.35
CA ASP A 238 -11.43 21.24 30.90
C ASP A 238 -10.38 21.14 29.78
N THR A 239 -10.59 20.24 28.81
CA THR A 239 -9.71 20.10 27.65
C THR A 239 -9.70 21.38 26.80
N ILE A 240 -10.86 21.98 26.54
CA ILE A 240 -10.98 23.25 25.81
C ILE A 240 -10.21 24.36 26.53
N ASN A 241 -10.33 24.44 27.86
CA ASN A 241 -9.61 25.43 28.66
C ASN A 241 -8.09 25.24 28.57
N LYS A 242 -7.62 23.99 28.63
CA LYS A 242 -6.19 23.64 28.49
C LYS A 242 -5.63 24.00 27.11
N ILE A 243 -6.41 23.73 26.05
CA ILE A 243 -6.07 24.12 24.66
C ILE A 243 -6.01 25.64 24.53
N SER A 244 -6.96 26.36 25.16
CA SER A 244 -7.06 27.82 25.07
C SER A 244 -5.95 28.55 25.85
N LYS A 245 -5.44 27.95 26.94
CA LYS A 245 -4.43 28.53 27.84
C LYS A 245 -3.00 28.10 27.55
N ASP A 246 -2.77 27.33 26.48
CA ASP A 246 -1.46 26.75 26.15
C ASP A 246 -0.84 25.98 27.33
N GLU A 247 -1.68 25.26 28.08
CA GLU A 247 -1.17 24.31 29.07
C GLU A 247 -0.52 23.12 28.36
N TYR A 248 0.48 22.49 29.00
CA TYR A 248 1.24 21.38 28.42
C TYR A 248 0.39 20.33 27.67
N ILE A 249 -0.75 19.92 28.25
CA ILE A 249 -1.67 18.94 27.63
C ILE A 249 -2.35 19.54 26.39
N GLY A 250 -2.77 20.80 26.45
CA GLY A 250 -3.38 21.52 25.33
C GLY A 250 -2.42 21.65 24.14
N GLU A 251 -1.17 22.04 24.41
CA GLU A 251 -0.12 22.10 23.38
C GLU A 251 0.11 20.75 22.70
N LYS A 252 0.09 19.65 23.46
CA LYS A 252 0.24 18.29 22.89
C LYS A 252 -0.93 17.88 22.01
N ILE A 253 -2.17 18.24 22.36
CA ILE A 253 -3.35 18.01 21.50
C ILE A 253 -3.19 18.78 20.20
N VAL A 254 -2.85 20.07 20.27
CA VAL A 254 -2.68 20.92 19.10
C VAL A 254 -1.57 20.39 18.19
N LYS A 255 -0.41 20.02 18.75
CA LYS A 255 0.69 19.41 18.00
C LYS A 255 0.29 18.09 17.34
N ARG A 256 -0.47 17.25 18.03
CA ARG A 256 -0.95 15.98 17.47
C ARG A 256 -1.94 16.20 16.31
N ALA A 257 -2.90 17.11 16.47
CA ALA A 257 -3.82 17.46 15.38
C ALA A 257 -3.10 18.11 14.19
N LEU A 258 -2.08 18.94 14.45
CA LEU A 258 -1.23 19.51 13.39
C LEU A 258 -0.39 18.43 12.69
N ASN A 259 0.18 17.48 13.42
CA ASN A 259 0.92 16.36 12.84
C ASN A 259 -0.01 15.45 12.02
N TYR A 260 -1.23 15.18 12.51
CA TYR A 260 -2.24 14.47 11.74
C TYR A 260 -2.53 15.21 10.43
N TYR A 261 -2.76 16.53 10.47
CA TYR A 261 -2.98 17.35 9.28
C TYR A 261 -1.79 17.29 8.30
N LYS A 262 -0.56 17.42 8.80
CA LYS A 262 0.66 17.35 7.96
C LYS A 262 0.80 16.02 7.22
N ASN A 263 0.23 14.94 7.78
CA ASN A 263 0.22 13.62 7.18
C ASN A 263 -1.11 13.29 6.48
N TRP A 264 -2.08 14.19 6.52
CA TRP A 264 -3.40 13.96 5.95
C TRP A 264 -3.36 14.22 4.45
N ASP A 265 -3.55 13.16 3.67
CA ASP A 265 -3.53 13.22 2.22
C ASP A 265 -4.85 13.75 1.61
N GLY A 266 -5.82 14.15 2.44
CA GLY A 266 -7.15 14.57 2.00
C GLY A 266 -8.22 13.48 2.02
N THR A 267 -7.88 12.25 2.43
CA THR A 267 -8.84 11.14 2.51
C THR A 267 -9.80 11.30 3.70
N ASN A 268 -11.09 11.15 3.45
CA ASN A 268 -12.14 11.09 4.47
C ASN A 268 -12.57 9.63 4.69
N LYS A 269 -12.48 9.14 5.94
CA LYS A 269 -12.74 7.73 6.28
C LYS A 269 -14.23 7.39 6.43
N ASP A 270 -15.01 8.28 7.05
CA ASP A 270 -16.46 8.10 7.29
C ASP A 270 -17.14 9.48 7.25
N ASP A 271 -18.42 9.56 6.87
CA ASP A 271 -19.24 10.77 7.08
C ASP A 271 -20.15 10.58 8.31
N TYR A 272 -19.74 11.12 9.46
CA TYR A 272 -20.50 11.06 10.71
C TYR A 272 -21.62 12.12 10.79
N SER A 273 -21.71 13.03 9.82
CA SER A 273 -22.61 14.20 9.88
C SER A 273 -24.11 13.87 9.69
N LYS A 274 -24.43 12.62 9.31
CA LYS A 274 -25.80 12.19 8.98
C LYS A 274 -26.27 10.94 9.74
N SER A 275 -25.74 10.66 10.94
CA SER A 275 -26.35 9.67 11.84
C SER A 275 -27.60 10.26 12.50
N SER A 276 -28.66 10.43 11.72
CA SER A 276 -30.00 10.67 12.25
C SER A 276 -30.53 9.36 12.82
N SER A 277 -30.53 9.23 14.16
CA SER A 277 -31.32 8.32 15.03
C SER A 277 -31.46 6.82 14.70
N ASP A 278 -31.06 6.34 13.53
CA ASP A 278 -31.12 4.96 13.08
C ASP A 278 -29.69 4.53 12.73
N ASN A 279 -29.21 3.52 13.45
CA ASN A 279 -27.83 3.02 13.44
C ASN A 279 -27.38 2.34 12.12
N GLU A 280 -27.99 2.61 10.95
CA GLU A 280 -27.86 1.68 9.82
C GLU A 280 -27.21 2.18 8.52
N THR A 281 -26.91 3.47 8.30
CA THR A 281 -26.19 3.85 7.05
C THR A 281 -25.06 4.84 7.28
N ARG A 282 -23.82 4.34 7.27
CA ARG A 282 -22.61 5.15 7.11
C ARG A 282 -22.48 5.55 5.63
N ASN A 283 -22.58 6.84 5.32
CA ASN A 283 -22.34 7.33 3.96
C ASN A 283 -20.84 7.55 3.74
N ARG A 284 -20.37 7.26 2.52
CA ARG A 284 -18.96 7.41 2.15
C ARG A 284 -18.66 8.89 1.83
N GLY A 285 -17.77 9.54 2.57
CA GLY A 285 -17.33 10.92 2.28
C GLY A 285 -16.60 11.08 0.93
N PHE A 286 -16.44 12.32 0.47
CA PHE A 286 -15.52 12.62 -0.64
C PHE A 286 -14.12 12.88 -0.09
N SER A 287 -13.08 12.30 -0.69
CA SER A 287 -11.70 12.75 -0.45
C SER A 287 -11.48 14.11 -1.12
N ARG A 288 -10.70 14.99 -0.50
CA ARG A 288 -10.30 16.27 -1.09
C ARG A 288 -8.88 16.24 -1.61
N LYS A 289 -8.67 16.83 -2.77
CA LYS A 289 -7.35 17.03 -3.38
C LYS A 289 -7.27 18.44 -3.94
N ARG A 290 -6.05 18.93 -4.14
CA ARG A 290 -5.81 20.28 -4.65
C ARG A 290 -5.74 20.30 -6.16
N ILE A 291 -6.12 21.43 -6.75
CA ILE A 291 -5.77 21.82 -8.11
C ILE A 291 -4.71 22.93 -8.02
N VAL A 292 -3.71 22.90 -8.88
CA VAL A 292 -2.65 23.92 -8.96
C VAL A 292 -2.70 24.67 -10.28
N LEU A 293 -2.63 26.00 -10.23
CA LEU A 293 -2.56 26.83 -11.43
C LEU A 293 -1.13 26.79 -12.01
N CYS A 294 -1.04 26.56 -13.32
CA CYS A 294 0.21 26.68 -14.07
C CYS A 294 0.15 27.87 -15.03
N LEU A 295 1.23 28.64 -15.06
CA LEU A 295 1.37 29.81 -15.92
C LEU A 295 2.74 29.88 -16.59
N ASP A 296 2.81 30.71 -17.62
CA ASP A 296 4.06 31.14 -18.23
C ASP A 296 4.34 32.59 -17.87
N PHE A 297 5.59 32.86 -17.52
CA PHE A 297 6.04 34.21 -17.21
C PHE A 297 7.37 34.48 -17.90
N ASN A 298 7.28 35.30 -18.95
CA ASN A 298 8.43 35.68 -19.75
C ASN A 298 9.06 36.95 -19.18
N LEU A 299 10.22 36.80 -18.54
CA LEU A 299 10.95 37.90 -17.87
C LEU A 299 11.30 39.09 -18.78
N LEU A 300 11.50 38.86 -20.08
CA LEU A 300 11.85 39.90 -21.06
C LEU A 300 10.62 40.72 -21.46
N SER A 301 9.56 40.02 -21.89
CA SER A 301 8.30 40.65 -22.33
C SER A 301 7.42 41.12 -21.18
N GLN A 302 7.63 40.57 -19.96
CA GLN A 302 6.84 40.77 -18.75
C GLN A 302 5.39 40.25 -18.83
N LYS A 303 5.07 39.48 -19.88
CA LYS A 303 3.75 38.86 -20.05
C LYS A 303 3.58 37.67 -19.11
N ILE A 304 2.42 37.61 -18.46
CA ILE A 304 1.95 36.49 -17.65
C ILE A 304 0.77 35.84 -18.39
N GLU A 305 0.89 34.54 -18.66
CA GLU A 305 -0.16 33.78 -19.35
C GLU A 305 -0.58 32.60 -18.47
N CYS A 306 -1.78 32.67 -17.89
CA CYS A 306 -2.38 31.55 -17.16
C CYS A 306 -2.81 30.50 -18.18
N LYS A 307 -2.17 29.33 -18.19
CA LYS A 307 -2.33 28.35 -19.27
C LYS A 307 -3.40 27.30 -18.95
N TYR A 308 -3.25 26.62 -17.82
CA TYR A 308 -4.05 25.45 -17.46
C TYR A 308 -3.93 25.13 -15.97
N PHE A 309 -4.79 24.22 -15.53
CA PHE A 309 -4.68 23.60 -14.22
C PHE A 309 -4.01 22.22 -14.30
N ARG A 310 -3.42 21.78 -13.20
CA ARG A 310 -3.09 20.38 -12.96
C ARG A 310 -3.70 19.94 -11.64
N LEU A 311 -4.13 18.69 -11.55
CA LEU A 311 -4.50 18.09 -10.29
C LEU A 311 -3.21 17.79 -9.51
N TYR A 312 -3.26 17.94 -8.19
CA TYR A 312 -2.15 17.67 -7.29
C TYR A 312 -2.57 16.66 -6.21
N SER A 313 -1.76 15.61 -6.03
CA SER A 313 -1.97 14.58 -5.01
C SER A 313 -0.67 13.87 -4.66
N VAL A 314 -0.26 13.93 -3.39
CA VAL A 314 0.91 13.20 -2.87
C VAL A 314 0.72 11.67 -2.94
N GLY A 315 -0.53 11.18 -2.81
CA GLY A 315 -0.88 9.76 -2.98
C GLY A 315 -1.13 9.33 -4.44
N GLY A 316 -0.89 10.23 -5.40
CA GLY A 316 -1.24 10.06 -6.81
C GLY A 316 -2.75 10.02 -7.08
N PHE A 317 -3.14 9.61 -8.29
CA PHE A 317 -4.52 9.65 -8.80
C PHE A 317 -5.13 8.25 -9.01
N PRO A 318 -6.47 8.09 -9.03
CA PRO A 318 -7.08 6.85 -9.49
C PRO A 318 -6.60 6.45 -10.89
N GLU A 319 -6.70 5.18 -11.25
CA GLU A 319 -6.24 4.70 -12.56
C GLU A 319 -7.08 5.23 -13.72
N ASP A 320 -8.39 5.17 -13.53
CA ASP A 320 -9.38 5.73 -14.43
C ASP A 320 -10.26 6.66 -13.59
N PHE A 321 -10.35 7.90 -14.02
CA PHE A 321 -11.27 8.86 -13.44
C PHE A 321 -11.76 9.84 -14.50
N THR A 322 -13.01 10.22 -14.35
CA THR A 322 -13.62 11.31 -15.12
C THR A 322 -13.99 12.36 -14.12
N VAL A 323 -13.48 13.56 -14.31
CA VAL A 323 -13.87 14.69 -13.48
C VAL A 323 -14.93 15.51 -14.20
N ILE A 324 -15.87 16.02 -13.41
CA ILE A 324 -17.00 16.81 -13.86
C ILE A 324 -16.95 18.15 -13.13
N ASP A 325 -17.09 19.25 -13.85
CA ASP A 325 -17.19 20.57 -13.24
C ASP A 325 -18.62 20.90 -12.76
N SER A 326 -18.80 22.10 -12.21
CA SER A 326 -20.11 22.61 -11.77
C SER A 326 -21.11 22.80 -12.92
N ASN A 327 -20.64 22.99 -14.16
CA ASN A 327 -21.46 23.13 -15.36
C ASN A 327 -21.80 21.78 -16.03
N LYS A 328 -21.36 20.66 -15.43
CA LYS A 328 -21.51 19.29 -15.93
C LYS A 328 -20.66 18.97 -17.17
N GLU A 329 -19.65 19.77 -17.46
CA GLU A 329 -18.65 19.46 -18.47
C GLU A 329 -17.75 18.32 -18.00
N ARG A 330 -17.44 17.37 -18.90
CA ARG A 330 -16.69 16.15 -18.58
C ARG A 330 -15.29 16.22 -19.15
N TYR A 331 -14.30 16.16 -18.27
CA TYR A 331 -12.89 16.07 -18.64
C TYR A 331 -12.43 14.61 -18.54
N LYS A 332 -11.91 14.08 -19.65
CA LYS A 332 -11.46 12.69 -19.80
C LYS A 332 -9.97 12.64 -20.15
N GLY A 333 -9.36 11.47 -19.96
CA GLY A 333 -7.95 11.27 -20.32
C GLY A 333 -6.96 11.99 -19.40
N ILE A 334 -7.39 12.30 -18.18
CA ILE A 334 -6.51 12.85 -17.16
C ILE A 334 -5.67 11.69 -16.62
N GLU A 335 -4.35 11.85 -16.69
CA GLU A 335 -3.39 10.84 -16.27
C GLU A 335 -2.33 11.45 -15.37
N GLN A 336 -1.68 10.62 -14.55
CA GLN A 336 -0.54 11.05 -13.74
C GLN A 336 0.65 11.42 -14.64
N PHE A 337 1.31 12.54 -14.33
CA PHE A 337 2.46 13.01 -15.08
C PHE A 337 3.68 12.12 -14.81
N SER A 338 4.36 11.69 -15.88
CA SER A 338 5.41 10.67 -15.79
C SER A 338 6.67 11.14 -15.09
N GLN A 339 7.05 12.41 -15.25
CA GLN A 339 8.27 12.98 -14.64
C GLN A 339 8.05 13.46 -13.20
N ASN A 340 6.80 13.65 -12.78
CA ASN A 340 6.45 14.02 -11.40
C ASN A 340 5.12 13.40 -11.01
N SER A 341 5.18 12.40 -10.12
CA SER A 341 4.04 11.62 -9.66
C SER A 341 2.95 12.45 -8.96
N ASN A 342 3.29 13.62 -8.43
CA ASN A 342 2.34 14.41 -7.67
C ASN A 342 1.35 15.18 -8.55
N TYR A 343 1.64 15.34 -9.85
CA TYR A 343 0.81 16.13 -10.77
C TYR A 343 0.11 15.28 -11.81
N SER A 344 -1.06 15.73 -12.28
CA SER A 344 -1.67 15.21 -13.51
C SER A 344 -1.06 15.85 -14.76
N ASN A 345 -1.38 15.31 -15.94
CA ASN A 345 -1.30 16.06 -17.19
C ASN A 345 -2.19 17.34 -17.14
N PRO A 346 -1.93 18.34 -18.00
CA PRO A 346 -2.70 19.59 -18.03
C PRO A 346 -4.19 19.36 -18.28
N ILE A 347 -5.03 20.11 -17.56
CA ILE A 347 -6.45 20.28 -17.83
C ILE A 347 -6.62 21.69 -18.39
N THR A 348 -6.93 21.80 -19.68
CA THR A 348 -7.17 23.09 -20.36
C THR A 348 -8.60 23.56 -20.14
N ASP A 349 -8.86 24.83 -20.45
CA ASP A 349 -10.20 25.44 -20.56
C ASP A 349 -11.04 25.51 -19.27
N CYS A 350 -10.49 25.06 -18.13
CA CYS A 350 -11.16 25.11 -16.84
C CYS A 350 -10.87 26.40 -16.03
N PHE A 351 -9.78 27.12 -16.31
CA PHE A 351 -9.51 28.41 -15.67
C PHE A 351 -10.29 29.54 -16.33
N GLN A 352 -11.05 30.28 -15.52
CA GLN A 352 -11.81 31.44 -15.98
C GLN A 352 -11.17 32.76 -15.52
N ASN A 353 -10.98 32.95 -14.21
CA ASN A 353 -10.36 34.14 -13.62
C ASN A 353 -9.94 33.89 -12.17
N PHE A 354 -9.19 34.84 -11.60
CA PHE A 354 -8.67 34.75 -10.21
C PHE A 354 -9.73 34.88 -9.10
N ASN A 355 -10.97 35.28 -9.43
CA ASN A 355 -12.03 35.59 -8.47
C ASN A 355 -13.02 34.43 -8.27
N GLN A 356 -12.86 33.33 -9.01
CA GLN A 356 -13.79 32.21 -9.00
C GLN A 356 -13.10 30.91 -8.61
N SER A 357 -13.53 30.35 -7.48
CA SER A 357 -13.11 29.01 -7.06
C SER A 357 -13.64 27.95 -8.02
N ILE A 358 -12.89 26.86 -8.17
CA ILE A 358 -13.21 25.74 -9.06
C ILE A 358 -13.27 24.46 -8.24
N GLU A 359 -14.29 23.64 -8.50
CA GLU A 359 -14.41 22.29 -7.96
C GLU A 359 -14.66 21.31 -9.11
N LEU A 360 -13.81 20.29 -9.22
CA LEU A 360 -13.96 19.18 -10.14
C LEU A 360 -14.26 17.91 -9.35
N VAL A 361 -15.27 17.15 -9.75
CA VAL A 361 -15.77 16.00 -8.98
C VAL A 361 -15.63 14.71 -9.78
N ASP A 362 -14.95 13.74 -9.18
CA ASP A 362 -15.00 12.32 -9.59
C ASP A 362 -15.99 11.57 -8.69
N ARG A 363 -17.13 11.18 -9.28
CA ARG A 363 -18.21 10.48 -8.58
C ARG A 363 -17.91 9.01 -8.33
N ALA A 364 -17.17 8.35 -9.21
CA ALA A 364 -16.88 6.93 -9.12
C ALA A 364 -15.92 6.66 -7.95
N ASN A 365 -14.84 7.43 -7.86
CA ASN A 365 -13.84 7.30 -6.79
C ASN A 365 -14.13 8.16 -5.56
N ARG A 366 -15.18 8.99 -5.59
CA ARG A 366 -15.56 9.93 -4.53
C ARG A 366 -14.42 10.90 -4.19
N ILE A 367 -13.90 11.60 -5.20
CA ILE A 367 -12.84 12.61 -5.01
C ILE A 367 -13.32 13.97 -5.50
N LYS A 368 -13.03 15.01 -4.72
CA LYS A 368 -13.18 16.42 -5.10
C LYS A 368 -11.81 17.05 -5.26
N TYR A 369 -11.60 17.70 -6.39
CA TYR A 369 -10.42 18.51 -6.65
C TYR A 369 -10.82 19.97 -6.58
N SER A 370 -10.19 20.75 -5.70
CA SER A 370 -10.58 22.14 -5.47
C SER A 370 -9.42 23.11 -5.73
N TRP A 371 -9.75 24.23 -6.36
CA TRP A 371 -8.94 25.44 -6.43
C TRP A 371 -9.70 26.58 -5.76
N LYS A 372 -9.09 27.28 -4.80
CA LYS A 372 -9.73 28.40 -4.10
C LYS A 372 -9.24 29.72 -4.68
N ALA A 373 -10.19 30.64 -4.93
CA ALA A 373 -9.84 32.03 -5.13
C ALA A 373 -9.23 32.62 -3.85
N LYS A 374 -8.07 33.28 -3.97
CA LYS A 374 -7.29 33.92 -2.91
C LYS A 374 -6.96 35.36 -3.29
N GLU A 375 -6.50 36.15 -2.33
CA GLU A 375 -5.98 37.52 -2.55
C GLU A 375 -4.47 37.53 -2.90
N LEU A 376 -3.80 36.38 -2.72
CA LEU A 376 -2.36 36.17 -2.88
C LEU A 376 -2.11 34.78 -3.48
N TYR A 377 -1.30 34.72 -4.53
CA TYR A 377 -0.79 33.48 -5.12
C TYR A 377 0.73 33.56 -5.26
N ILE A 378 1.39 32.43 -5.01
CA ILE A 378 2.84 32.29 -5.07
C ILE A 378 3.17 31.23 -6.10
N PHE A 379 4.14 31.51 -6.95
CA PHE A 379 4.59 30.61 -7.99
C PHE A 379 6.11 30.43 -7.93
N LYS A 380 6.55 29.19 -8.10
CA LYS A 380 7.95 28.85 -8.38
C LYS A 380 8.08 28.32 -9.79
N ARG A 381 9.27 28.43 -10.35
CA ARG A 381 9.60 27.73 -11.59
C ARG A 381 9.94 26.28 -11.27
N ASP A 382 9.13 25.35 -11.74
CA ASP A 382 9.37 23.93 -11.54
C ASP A 382 10.30 23.38 -12.63
N SER A 383 11.37 22.70 -12.24
CA SER A 383 12.40 22.22 -13.16
C SER A 383 11.94 21.03 -14.01
N GLN A 384 11.00 20.23 -13.51
CA GLN A 384 10.47 19.06 -14.21
C GLN A 384 9.34 19.46 -15.17
N LEU A 385 8.46 20.38 -14.74
CA LEU A 385 7.34 20.84 -15.56
C LEU A 385 7.74 21.92 -16.57
N SER A 386 8.87 22.61 -16.35
CA SER A 386 9.31 23.78 -17.12
C SER A 386 8.36 24.99 -17.08
N ASP A 387 7.32 24.95 -16.24
CA ASP A 387 6.31 26.00 -16.04
C ASP A 387 6.50 26.72 -14.69
N TRP A 388 5.80 27.84 -14.52
CA TRP A 388 5.57 28.42 -13.19
C TRP A 388 4.36 27.75 -12.56
N VAL A 389 4.55 27.14 -11.40
CA VAL A 389 3.53 26.34 -10.72
C VAL A 389 3.18 26.98 -9.39
N GLU A 390 1.88 27.06 -9.12
CA GLU A 390 1.36 27.57 -7.85
C GLU A 390 1.83 26.71 -6.68
N ILE A 391 2.43 27.35 -5.67
CA ILE A 391 2.81 26.74 -4.40
C ILE A 391 1.98 27.35 -3.27
N SER A 392 1.74 26.56 -2.22
CA SER A 392 0.95 27.02 -1.07
C SER A 392 1.78 27.82 -0.06
N GLN A 393 3.10 27.60 -0.03
CA GLN A 393 4.05 28.25 0.87
C GLN A 393 5.41 28.36 0.18
N ILE A 394 6.24 29.35 0.53
CA ILE A 394 7.60 29.45 0.00
C ILE A 394 8.46 28.25 0.42
N GLU A 395 9.30 27.80 -0.50
CA GLU A 395 10.17 26.63 -0.32
C GLU A 395 11.64 27.04 -0.43
N PHE A 396 12.52 26.33 0.30
CA PHE A 396 13.96 26.47 0.14
C PHE A 396 14.40 26.09 -1.28
N ASN A 397 15.40 26.79 -1.80
CA ASN A 397 15.92 26.58 -3.16
C ASN A 397 14.91 26.84 -4.31
N ALA A 398 13.78 27.52 -4.05
CA ALA A 398 12.80 27.88 -5.08
C ALA A 398 13.34 28.89 -6.12
N GLY A 399 14.50 29.51 -5.87
CA GLY A 399 15.11 30.49 -6.76
C GLY A 399 14.31 31.79 -6.84
N LYS A 400 13.95 32.19 -8.06
CA LYS A 400 13.10 33.36 -8.31
C LYS A 400 11.64 32.99 -8.05
N THR A 401 10.99 33.73 -7.15
CA THR A 401 9.58 33.54 -6.81
C THR A 401 8.75 34.63 -7.47
N LEU A 402 7.62 34.26 -8.08
CA LEU A 402 6.62 35.17 -8.64
C LEU A 402 5.43 35.21 -7.69
N ILE A 403 5.00 36.41 -7.32
CA ILE A 403 3.85 36.65 -6.46
C ILE A 403 2.83 37.45 -7.26
N ILE A 404 1.59 36.96 -7.30
CA ILE A 404 0.45 37.64 -7.93
C ILE A 404 -0.56 37.96 -6.82
N THR A 405 -0.94 39.22 -6.68
CA THR A 405 -1.79 39.67 -5.57
C THR A 405 -2.70 40.81 -5.99
N ARG A 406 -3.82 40.98 -5.27
CA ARG A 406 -4.68 42.15 -5.43
C ARG A 406 -3.97 43.42 -4.97
N LYS A 407 -4.22 44.53 -5.67
CA LYS A 407 -3.64 45.84 -5.36
C LYS A 407 -3.95 46.28 -3.93
N SER A 408 -5.18 46.10 -3.46
CA SER A 408 -5.58 46.42 -2.08
C SER A 408 -4.81 45.58 -1.07
N TYR A 409 -4.73 44.27 -1.29
CA TYR A 409 -4.03 43.36 -0.39
C TYR A 409 -2.52 43.66 -0.31
N PHE A 410 -1.91 44.03 -1.45
CA PHE A 410 -0.52 44.48 -1.48
C PHE A 410 -0.29 45.71 -0.62
N GLU A 411 -1.12 46.75 -0.77
CA GLU A 411 -1.00 48.00 -0.01
C GLU A 411 -1.15 47.74 1.50
N ASP A 412 -2.10 46.90 1.89
CA ASP A 412 -2.41 46.65 3.30
C ASP A 412 -1.40 45.72 3.99
N ASN A 413 -0.88 44.70 3.28
CA ASN A 413 -0.14 43.60 3.91
C ASN A 413 1.31 43.43 3.42
N LEU A 414 1.65 43.82 2.19
CA LEU A 414 2.94 43.45 1.57
C LEU A 414 3.85 44.63 1.32
N LYS A 415 3.31 45.82 1.07
CA LYS A 415 4.07 47.00 0.62
C LYS A 415 5.21 47.36 1.57
N LYS A 416 4.90 47.46 2.87
CA LYS A 416 5.91 47.79 3.89
C LYS A 416 7.06 46.80 3.93
N TRP A 417 6.77 45.50 3.78
CA TRP A 417 7.79 44.45 3.73
C TRP A 417 8.57 44.46 2.42
N PHE A 418 7.89 44.65 1.28
CA PHE A 418 8.53 44.68 -0.04
C PHE A 418 9.45 45.89 -0.22
N GLU A 419 9.07 47.04 0.31
CA GLU A 419 9.84 48.29 0.27
C GLU A 419 10.94 48.35 1.35
N ASP A 420 11.02 47.37 2.25
CA ASP A 420 12.03 47.31 3.29
C ASP A 420 13.45 47.20 2.70
N ASN A 421 14.40 47.91 3.30
CA ASN A 421 15.80 47.93 2.87
C ASN A 421 16.52 46.59 3.07
N SER A 422 15.95 45.68 3.87
CA SER A 422 16.42 44.30 4.02
C SER A 422 16.34 43.49 2.73
N ILE A 423 15.48 43.88 1.77
CA ILE A 423 15.36 43.26 0.45
C ILE A 423 16.08 44.15 -0.59
N PRO A 424 17.25 43.72 -1.11
CA PRO A 424 18.00 44.50 -2.10
C PRO A 424 17.20 44.78 -3.38
N GLU A 425 17.32 45.99 -3.95
CA GLU A 425 16.61 46.40 -5.17
C GLU A 425 16.89 45.51 -6.39
N ASN A 426 18.08 44.90 -6.46
CA ASN A 426 18.43 43.97 -7.53
C ASN A 426 17.77 42.58 -7.36
N HIS A 427 17.23 42.28 -6.18
CA HIS A 427 16.54 41.01 -5.87
C HIS A 427 15.02 41.13 -5.93
N LYS A 428 14.47 42.34 -6.08
CA LYS A 428 13.02 42.55 -6.12
C LYS A 428 12.60 43.32 -7.36
N LYS A 429 11.39 43.06 -7.86
CA LYS A 429 10.81 43.82 -8.97
C LYS A 429 9.30 43.77 -8.93
N ILE A 430 8.66 44.93 -9.12
CA ILE A 430 7.20 45.06 -9.18
C ILE A 430 6.76 45.35 -10.63
N TYR A 431 5.60 44.80 -11.01
CA TYR A 431 5.03 44.91 -12.34
C TYR A 431 3.59 45.44 -12.23
N THR A 432 3.39 46.73 -12.49
CA THR A 432 2.10 47.43 -12.34
C THR A 432 1.38 47.74 -13.65
N ASN A 433 2.04 47.54 -14.80
CA ASN A 433 1.45 47.75 -16.12
C ASN A 433 0.66 46.52 -16.57
N ASN A 434 -0.64 46.50 -16.24
CA ASN A 434 -1.50 45.35 -16.47
C ASN A 434 -1.80 45.08 -17.95
N GLU A 435 -1.79 46.11 -18.82
CA GLU A 435 -1.89 45.93 -20.27
C GLU A 435 -0.71 45.12 -20.82
N LYS A 436 0.50 45.36 -20.27
CA LYS A 436 1.71 44.63 -20.65
C LYS A 436 1.77 43.24 -20.01
N ASN A 437 1.34 43.12 -18.76
CA ASN A 437 1.46 41.89 -17.99
C ASN A 437 0.33 40.88 -18.26
N ASN A 438 -0.75 41.31 -18.92
CA ASN A 438 -1.95 40.49 -19.15
C ASN A 438 -2.64 40.04 -17.84
N LEU A 439 -2.69 40.94 -16.85
CA LEU A 439 -3.40 40.74 -15.58
C LEU A 439 -4.64 41.63 -15.49
N PRO A 440 -5.69 41.27 -14.72
CA PRO A 440 -6.84 42.14 -14.51
C PRO A 440 -6.46 43.44 -13.80
N CYS A 441 -7.24 44.52 -13.99
CA CYS A 441 -6.89 45.87 -13.53
C CYS A 441 -6.68 46.02 -12.01
N ASP A 442 -7.31 45.17 -11.20
CA ASP A 442 -7.24 45.12 -9.74
C ASP A 442 -6.07 44.28 -9.20
N TRP A 443 -5.27 43.66 -10.08
CA TRP A 443 -4.15 42.79 -9.72
C TRP A 443 -2.79 43.43 -10.03
N LEU A 444 -1.74 42.96 -9.38
CA LEU A 444 -0.36 43.25 -9.73
C LEU A 444 0.51 42.00 -9.57
N ALA A 445 1.71 42.02 -10.13
CA ALA A 445 2.71 40.99 -9.92
C ALA A 445 4.00 41.58 -9.34
N LEU A 446 4.73 40.76 -8.58
CA LEU A 446 6.07 41.07 -8.12
C LEU A 446 6.95 39.83 -8.11
N THR A 447 8.26 40.00 -8.23
CA THR A 447 9.24 38.92 -8.14
C THR A 447 10.25 39.21 -7.06
N ILE A 448 10.63 38.18 -6.31
CA ILE A 448 11.72 38.21 -5.33
C ILE A 448 12.66 37.04 -5.61
N ASP A 449 13.95 37.34 -5.72
CA ASP A 449 15.03 36.36 -5.77
C ASP A 449 15.42 35.94 -4.35
N LYS A 450 15.58 34.63 -4.13
CA LYS A 450 15.99 34.07 -2.81
C LYS A 450 15.05 34.48 -1.66
N ILE A 451 13.74 34.37 -1.88
CA ILE A 451 12.69 34.82 -0.95
C ILE A 451 12.81 34.26 0.48
N THR A 452 13.41 33.08 0.63
CA THR A 452 13.70 32.44 1.93
C THR A 452 14.67 33.22 2.81
N GLN A 453 15.48 34.10 2.24
CA GLN A 453 16.36 35.05 2.96
C GLN A 453 15.61 36.31 3.41
N TYR A 454 14.41 36.54 2.88
CA TYR A 454 13.64 37.77 3.01
C TYR A 454 12.19 37.49 3.45
N GLN A 455 11.99 36.54 4.36
CA GLN A 455 10.65 36.04 4.72
C GLN A 455 9.77 37.13 5.32
N HIS A 456 8.46 37.02 5.10
CA HIS A 456 7.51 37.94 5.72
C HIS A 456 7.42 37.67 7.24
N PRO A 457 7.30 38.70 8.11
CA PRO A 457 7.26 38.48 9.57
C PRO A 457 6.04 37.68 10.05
N TYR A 458 4.90 37.78 9.36
CA TYR A 458 3.61 37.26 9.86
C TYR A 458 2.82 36.38 8.89
N LEU A 459 3.09 36.41 7.58
CA LEU A 459 2.25 35.73 6.58
C LEU A 459 2.83 34.34 6.35
N GLN A 460 2.06 33.30 6.62
CA GLN A 460 2.56 31.92 6.62
C GLN A 460 2.96 31.47 5.22
N GLU A 461 2.23 31.89 4.18
CA GLU A 461 2.52 31.58 2.77
C GLU A 461 3.90 32.10 2.34
N LEU A 462 4.35 33.22 2.94
CA LEU A 462 5.63 33.89 2.66
C LEU A 462 6.70 33.61 3.74
N ARG A 463 6.53 32.53 4.50
CA ARG A 463 7.49 32.01 5.46
C ARG A 463 7.79 30.57 5.14
N THR A 464 9.01 30.13 5.43
CA THR A 464 9.32 28.70 5.43
C THR A 464 8.61 28.06 6.61
N ALA A 465 8.13 26.83 6.46
CA ALA A 465 7.45 26.10 7.52
C ALA A 465 8.23 26.18 8.85
N THR A 466 7.55 26.61 9.93
CA THR A 466 8.17 26.88 11.23
C THR A 466 8.61 25.59 11.92
N GLY A 467 9.78 25.63 12.57
CA GLY A 467 10.25 24.57 13.46
C GLY A 467 11.01 23.42 12.81
N ILE A 468 11.35 23.50 11.51
CA ILE A 468 12.09 22.42 10.85
C ILE A 468 13.57 22.78 10.77
N ALA A 469 14.37 22.18 11.66
CA ALA A 469 15.81 22.27 11.57
C ALA A 469 16.29 21.66 10.25
N PRO A 470 17.41 22.14 9.67
CA PRO A 470 18.00 21.47 8.53
C PRO A 470 18.32 20.02 8.86
N GLN A 471 17.93 19.11 7.98
CA GLN A 471 18.10 17.68 8.19
C GLN A 471 18.62 17.01 6.93
N ILE A 472 19.44 15.98 7.10
CA ILE A 472 19.91 15.15 6.00
C ILE A 472 18.79 14.18 5.64
N ASN A 473 18.39 14.17 4.37
CA ASN A 473 17.40 13.26 3.84
C ASN A 473 17.90 12.58 2.57
N PHE A 474 17.27 11.48 2.19
CA PHE A 474 17.63 10.72 0.99
C PHE A 474 16.46 9.90 0.46
N ASP A 475 16.59 9.42 -0.78
CA ASP A 475 15.58 8.57 -1.42
C ASP A 475 15.42 7.25 -0.61
N LYS A 476 14.27 7.00 0.04
CA LYS A 476 14.06 5.86 0.97
C LYS A 476 13.37 4.63 0.34
N GLU A 477 13.11 4.64 -0.97
CA GLU A 477 12.37 3.57 -1.65
C GLU A 477 13.12 2.23 -1.61
N PHE A 478 14.47 2.28 -1.72
CA PHE A 478 15.36 1.12 -1.56
C PHE A 478 16.13 1.20 -0.25
N PHE A 479 15.41 1.29 0.85
CA PHE A 479 15.95 1.35 2.20
C PHE A 479 15.20 0.36 3.10
N THR A 480 15.94 -0.36 3.95
CA THR A 480 15.37 -1.22 5.01
C THR A 480 16.46 -1.51 6.01
N ASP A 481 16.14 -1.57 7.30
CA ASP A 481 17.06 -1.95 8.37
C ASP A 481 18.40 -1.17 8.34
N ALA A 482 18.35 0.14 8.10
CA ALA A 482 19.54 1.00 7.95
C ALA A 482 20.51 0.60 6.81
N CYS A 483 20.05 -0.21 5.85
CA CYS A 483 20.86 -0.67 4.72
C CYS A 483 20.51 0.05 3.42
N LEU A 484 21.55 0.49 2.70
CA LEU A 484 21.51 0.99 1.33
C LEU A 484 21.99 -0.11 0.37
N PHE A 485 21.38 -0.24 -0.80
CA PHE A 485 21.74 -1.28 -1.76
C PHE A 485 22.68 -0.76 -2.85
N ALA A 486 23.82 -1.42 -3.02
CA ALA A 486 24.88 -1.01 -3.95
C ALA A 486 24.43 -0.88 -5.40
N ASN A 487 23.46 -1.69 -5.83
CA ASN A 487 22.91 -1.67 -7.20
C ASN A 487 22.03 -0.43 -7.47
N ILE A 488 21.52 0.24 -6.42
CA ILE A 488 20.61 1.38 -6.51
C ILE A 488 20.77 2.30 -5.30
N LEU A 489 21.89 3.02 -5.25
CA LEU A 489 22.15 3.96 -4.17
C LEU A 489 21.23 5.18 -4.25
N PRO A 490 20.77 5.71 -3.11
CA PRO A 490 19.86 6.86 -3.11
C PRO A 490 20.62 8.15 -3.39
N ASN A 491 19.89 9.16 -3.85
CA ASN A 491 20.38 10.52 -3.80
C ASN A 491 20.14 11.09 -2.40
N VAL A 492 21.06 11.91 -1.93
CA VAL A 492 21.04 12.54 -0.60
C VAL A 492 20.89 14.04 -0.78
N TRP A 493 20.13 14.72 0.07
CA TRP A 493 19.99 16.18 0.06
C TRP A 493 19.80 16.71 1.49
N ILE A 494 19.80 18.03 1.63
CA ILE A 494 19.50 18.72 2.89
C ILE A 494 18.11 19.35 2.75
N ASP A 495 17.17 18.90 3.57
CA ASP A 495 15.88 19.58 3.70
C ASP A 495 16.06 20.86 4.52
N ASN A 496 15.19 21.84 4.27
CA ASN A 496 15.08 23.08 5.04
C ASN A 496 16.35 23.94 5.10
N ASN A 497 17.13 23.94 4.02
CA ASN A 497 18.32 24.77 3.90
C ASN A 497 18.53 25.28 2.48
N GLU A 498 19.11 26.48 2.36
CA GLU A 498 19.61 27.01 1.08
C GLU A 498 20.95 26.32 0.77
N VAL A 499 20.99 25.57 -0.33
CA VAL A 499 22.20 24.82 -0.72
C VAL A 499 23.18 25.78 -1.40
N ASN A 500 24.09 26.35 -0.61
CA ASN A 500 25.19 27.18 -1.10
C ASN A 500 26.53 26.43 -0.88
N ASN A 501 27.11 25.85 -1.94
CA ASN A 501 28.44 25.21 -1.92
C ASN A 501 28.66 24.20 -0.77
N CYS A 502 27.77 23.21 -0.65
CA CYS A 502 27.79 22.25 0.45
C CYS A 502 28.45 20.92 0.04
N SER A 503 29.19 20.27 0.96
CA SER A 503 29.65 18.87 0.80
C SER A 503 29.07 18.00 1.92
N ILE A 504 28.20 17.05 1.57
CA ILE A 504 27.76 15.99 2.49
C ILE A 504 28.87 14.92 2.54
N THR A 505 29.24 14.44 3.74
CA THR A 505 30.25 13.38 3.92
C THR A 505 29.67 12.14 4.59
N ALA A 506 30.18 10.97 4.19
CA ALA A 506 29.98 9.71 4.90
C ALA A 506 31.13 9.51 5.89
N LYS A 507 30.84 9.60 7.19
CA LYS A 507 31.79 9.39 8.29
C LYS A 507 31.70 7.95 8.81
N TYR A 508 32.70 7.15 8.51
CA TYR A 508 32.78 5.74 8.89
C TYR A 508 33.20 5.59 10.36
N LYS A 509 32.84 4.45 10.99
CA LYS A 509 33.21 4.15 12.39
C LYS A 509 34.72 4.14 12.67
N ASP A 510 35.54 3.90 11.64
CA ASP A 510 36.99 3.96 11.73
C ASP A 510 37.55 5.41 11.71
N GLY A 511 36.67 6.41 11.63
CA GLY A 511 37.01 7.83 11.59
C GLY A 511 37.24 8.39 10.19
N THR A 512 37.20 7.56 9.14
CA THR A 512 37.37 8.05 7.77
C THR A 512 36.15 8.83 7.29
N GLU A 513 36.35 9.95 6.59
CA GLU A 513 35.29 10.74 5.98
C GLU A 513 35.45 10.75 4.45
N ILE A 514 34.39 10.39 3.72
CA ILE A 514 34.38 10.40 2.25
C ILE A 514 33.27 11.36 1.78
N PRO A 515 33.56 12.37 0.94
CA PRO A 515 32.54 13.28 0.43
C PRO A 515 31.67 12.64 -0.66
N LEU A 516 30.37 12.93 -0.63
CA LEU A 516 29.45 12.61 -1.71
C LEU A 516 29.66 13.58 -2.89
N GLN A 517 29.32 13.14 -4.09
CA GLN A 517 29.44 13.94 -5.31
C GLN A 517 28.17 14.75 -5.55
N ASN A 518 28.32 16.06 -5.76
CA ASN A 518 27.22 16.92 -6.17
C ASN A 518 26.73 16.54 -7.59
N ILE A 519 25.42 16.54 -7.80
CA ILE A 519 24.79 16.35 -9.12
C ILE A 519 24.66 17.73 -9.78
N THR A 520 25.23 17.89 -10.98
CA THR A 520 25.20 19.15 -11.74
C THR A 520 23.77 19.70 -11.86
N ASP A 521 23.61 21.00 -11.60
CA ASP A 521 22.32 21.72 -11.62
C ASP A 521 21.26 21.15 -10.66
N SER A 522 21.68 20.50 -9.57
CA SER A 522 20.80 19.89 -8.56
C SER A 522 21.26 20.17 -7.13
N THR A 523 20.32 20.14 -6.19
CA THR A 523 20.57 20.19 -4.74
C THR A 523 20.91 18.81 -4.16
N LYS A 524 20.91 17.77 -5.00
CA LYS A 524 21.13 16.37 -4.61
C LYS A 524 22.60 15.94 -4.76
N PHE A 525 22.98 14.97 -3.94
CA PHE A 525 24.31 14.37 -3.86
C PHE A 525 24.21 12.85 -4.09
N ARG A 526 25.24 12.27 -4.71
CA ARG A 526 25.34 10.83 -4.98
C ARG A 526 26.57 10.19 -4.35
N PHE A 527 26.45 8.93 -4.00
CA PHE A 527 27.58 8.11 -3.57
C PHE A 527 28.55 7.85 -4.74
N SER A 528 29.84 7.78 -4.42
CA SER A 528 30.93 7.51 -5.36
C SER A 528 31.44 6.05 -5.28
N SER A 529 32.29 5.64 -6.22
CA SER A 529 32.95 4.32 -6.20
C SER A 529 33.80 4.07 -4.94
N GLN A 530 34.31 5.13 -4.29
CA GLN A 530 35.04 5.00 -3.03
C GLN A 530 34.16 4.49 -1.89
N HIS A 531 32.87 4.82 -1.89
CA HIS A 531 31.92 4.31 -0.91
C HIS A 531 31.61 2.83 -1.16
N LEU A 532 31.49 2.43 -2.44
CA LEU A 532 31.29 1.03 -2.85
C LEU A 532 32.49 0.13 -2.50
N ALA A 533 33.71 0.69 -2.40
CA ALA A 533 34.89 -0.05 -1.93
C ALA A 533 34.82 -0.40 -0.43
N ARG A 534 33.96 0.29 0.34
CA ARG A 534 33.76 0.10 1.79
C ARG A 534 32.41 -0.52 2.11
N LYS A 535 31.89 -1.36 1.21
CA LYS A 535 30.71 -2.17 1.48
C LYS A 535 30.84 -2.89 2.82
N ASN A 536 29.71 -3.04 3.48
CA ASN A 536 29.57 -3.61 4.80
C ASN A 536 30.16 -2.83 6.00
N GLN A 537 30.75 -1.65 5.79
CA GLN A 537 31.17 -0.79 6.89
C GLN A 537 30.06 0.19 7.27
N GLU A 538 29.91 0.45 8.57
CA GLU A 538 28.90 1.38 9.10
C GLU A 538 29.42 2.83 9.08
N PHE A 539 28.56 3.76 8.68
CA PHE A 539 28.86 5.19 8.60
C PHE A 539 27.66 6.05 8.96
N LYS A 540 27.88 7.33 9.30
CA LYS A 540 26.82 8.35 9.38
C LYS A 540 26.98 9.34 8.25
N LEU A 541 25.87 9.84 7.72
CA LEU A 541 25.90 11.02 6.85
C LEU A 541 26.06 12.26 7.72
N LYS A 542 26.91 13.19 7.30
CA LYS A 542 27.21 14.42 8.02
C LYS A 542 27.20 15.63 7.08
N TYR A 543 26.65 16.72 7.57
CA TYR A 543 26.67 18.04 6.93
C TYR A 543 26.90 19.09 8.03
N GLU A 544 28.08 19.72 8.03
CA GLU A 544 28.50 20.64 9.10
C GLU A 544 28.35 20.04 10.51
N TYR A 545 27.42 20.56 11.32
CA TYR A 545 27.08 20.08 12.66
C TYR A 545 25.89 19.11 12.69
N ILE A 546 25.26 18.87 11.55
CA ILE A 546 24.10 17.99 11.40
C ILE A 546 24.60 16.58 11.06
N GLU A 547 24.18 15.60 11.83
CA GLU A 547 24.44 14.19 11.56
C GLU A 547 23.11 13.47 11.35
N TYR A 548 23.08 12.56 10.37
CA TYR A 548 21.98 11.61 10.26
C TYR A 548 21.95 10.75 11.53
N PRO A 549 20.77 10.57 12.17
CA PRO A 549 20.71 9.98 13.50
C PRO A 549 21.30 8.57 13.57
N ARG A 550 21.24 7.83 12.45
CA ARG A 550 21.55 6.40 12.40
C ARG A 550 22.85 6.10 11.70
N TYR A 551 23.47 5.00 12.11
CA TYR A 551 24.48 4.37 11.28
C TYR A 551 23.81 3.67 10.10
N LEU A 552 24.32 3.95 8.90
CA LEU A 552 23.96 3.36 7.62
C LEU A 552 25.04 2.37 7.17
N LYS A 553 24.67 1.43 6.30
CA LYS A 553 25.58 0.45 5.70
C LYS A 553 25.24 0.25 4.22
N ILE A 554 26.24 0.19 3.34
CA ILE A 554 26.02 -0.21 1.95
C ILE A 554 26.22 -1.74 1.83
N ILE A 555 25.24 -2.44 1.29
CA ILE A 555 25.24 -3.90 1.11
C ILE A 555 24.88 -4.30 -0.33
N ASP A 556 25.20 -5.53 -0.70
CA ASP A 556 24.73 -6.17 -1.93
C ASP A 556 23.45 -6.99 -1.65
N PHE A 557 22.69 -7.32 -2.70
CA PHE A 557 21.56 -8.26 -2.60
C PHE A 557 22.05 -9.71 -2.44
N GLU A 558 22.36 -10.11 -1.20
CA GLU A 558 22.88 -11.46 -0.87
C GLU A 558 22.13 -12.13 0.30
N GLN A 559 21.01 -11.54 0.73
CA GLN A 559 20.23 -12.01 1.88
C GLN A 559 18.72 -12.03 1.55
N LYS A 560 18.31 -12.89 0.62
CA LYS A 560 16.88 -13.20 0.44
C LYS A 560 16.33 -13.94 1.66
N LYS A 561 15.03 -13.79 1.92
CA LYS A 561 14.35 -14.59 2.94
C LYS A 561 14.38 -16.09 2.58
N PRO A 562 14.68 -16.98 3.52
CA PRO A 562 14.59 -18.42 3.30
C PRO A 562 13.13 -18.88 3.19
N ASN A 563 12.90 -20.02 2.53
CA ASN A 563 11.56 -20.54 2.29
C ASN A 563 10.73 -20.78 3.57
N ASP A 564 11.38 -21.12 4.69
CA ASP A 564 10.72 -21.30 5.98
C ASP A 564 10.22 -19.99 6.61
N GLU A 565 10.94 -18.89 6.40
CA GLU A 565 10.49 -17.57 6.81
C GLU A 565 9.39 -17.04 5.89
N ILE A 566 9.52 -17.26 4.58
CA ILE A 566 8.49 -16.93 3.60
C ILE A 566 7.17 -17.63 3.95
N LYS A 567 7.23 -18.92 4.34
CA LYS A 567 6.04 -19.68 4.78
C LYS A 567 5.32 -19.05 5.96
N LYS A 568 6.00 -18.30 6.83
CA LYS A 568 5.38 -17.66 8.00
C LYS A 568 4.66 -16.36 7.65
N ILE A 569 5.12 -15.65 6.61
CA ILE A 569 4.56 -14.35 6.19
C ILE A 569 3.53 -14.45 5.06
N GLN A 570 3.48 -15.57 4.34
CA GLN A 570 2.54 -15.77 3.25
C GLN A 570 1.12 -16.10 3.77
N PRO A 571 0.08 -15.44 3.23
CA PRO A 571 -1.29 -15.74 3.62
C PRO A 571 -1.72 -17.12 3.12
N LYS A 572 -2.56 -17.80 3.90
CA LYS A 572 -3.30 -18.98 3.44
C LYS A 572 -4.50 -18.52 2.64
N ARG A 573 -4.76 -19.16 1.51
CA ARG A 573 -5.85 -18.80 0.59
C ARG A 573 -6.70 -20.01 0.25
N ASN A 574 -8.01 -19.81 0.17
CA ASN A 574 -8.94 -20.85 -0.26
C ASN A 574 -8.77 -21.15 -1.75
N LEU A 575 -9.58 -22.07 -2.26
CA LEU A 575 -9.46 -22.58 -3.63
C LEU A 575 -9.76 -21.56 -4.74
N ILE A 576 -10.35 -20.40 -4.41
CA ILE A 576 -10.62 -19.30 -5.35
C ILE A 576 -9.69 -18.09 -5.13
N GLY A 577 -8.80 -18.14 -4.14
CA GLY A 577 -7.79 -17.11 -3.88
C GLY A 577 -8.09 -16.16 -2.73
N ASN A 578 -9.18 -16.37 -1.98
CA ASN A 578 -9.54 -15.52 -0.83
C ASN A 578 -8.68 -15.89 0.39
N THR A 579 -8.25 -14.90 1.15
CA THR A 579 -7.48 -15.12 2.38
C THR A 579 -8.32 -15.83 3.43
N ILE A 580 -7.83 -16.96 3.94
CA ILE A 580 -8.46 -17.75 5.00
C ILE A 580 -8.06 -17.16 6.35
N LYS A 581 -9.05 -16.88 7.20
CA LYS A 581 -8.77 -16.39 8.56
C LYS A 581 -8.28 -17.53 9.45
N TYR A 582 -7.48 -17.22 10.48
CA TYR A 582 -7.01 -18.23 11.44
C TYR A 582 -8.14 -19.02 12.13
N THR A 583 -9.35 -18.44 12.18
CA THR A 583 -10.55 -19.04 12.77
C THR A 583 -11.29 -20.00 11.82
N GLU A 584 -10.94 -20.02 10.53
CA GLU A 584 -11.62 -20.83 9.53
C GLU A 584 -10.85 -22.14 9.30
N PRO A 585 -11.43 -23.30 9.65
CA PRO A 585 -10.80 -24.58 9.34
C PRO A 585 -10.88 -24.79 7.82
N SER A 586 -9.73 -24.77 7.15
CA SER A 586 -9.62 -25.17 5.74
C SER A 586 -8.67 -26.34 5.60
N VAL A 587 -9.20 -27.47 5.13
CA VAL A 587 -8.43 -28.69 4.88
C VAL A 587 -7.57 -28.54 3.62
N ASP A 588 -8.12 -27.92 2.57
CA ASP A 588 -7.42 -27.66 1.31
C ASP A 588 -7.22 -26.17 1.12
N TYR A 589 -6.00 -25.73 0.87
CA TYR A 589 -5.69 -24.32 0.65
C TYR A 589 -4.42 -24.14 -0.20
N PHE A 590 -4.18 -22.90 -0.63
CA PHE A 590 -2.91 -22.47 -1.20
C PHE A 590 -2.16 -21.55 -0.25
N GLN A 591 -0.84 -21.60 -0.29
CA GLN A 591 0.02 -20.62 0.36
C GLN A 591 1.00 -20.07 -0.68
N GLY A 592 0.75 -18.85 -1.14
CA GLY A 592 1.32 -18.36 -2.40
C GLY A 592 0.84 -19.22 -3.58
N ILE A 593 1.78 -19.90 -4.24
CA ILE A 593 1.50 -20.87 -5.32
C ILE A 593 1.55 -22.33 -4.85
N GLU A 594 1.95 -22.59 -3.61
CA GLU A 594 2.01 -23.95 -3.06
C GLU A 594 0.61 -24.46 -2.74
N HIS A 595 0.26 -25.64 -3.23
CA HIS A 595 -0.95 -26.34 -2.80
C HIS A 595 -0.68 -27.12 -1.50
N CYS A 596 -1.58 -26.97 -0.53
CA CYS A 596 -1.63 -27.72 0.72
C CYS A 596 -2.97 -28.46 0.74
N PHE A 597 -3.04 -29.56 -0.01
CA PHE A 597 -4.26 -30.35 -0.18
C PHE A 597 -4.22 -31.63 0.66
N SER A 598 -5.40 -32.08 1.06
CA SER A 598 -5.63 -33.41 1.60
C SER A 598 -5.28 -34.50 0.59
N SER A 599 -4.93 -35.68 1.12
CA SER A 599 -4.70 -36.87 0.30
C SER A 599 -5.90 -37.22 -0.58
N GLU A 600 -7.13 -36.98 -0.10
CA GLU A 600 -8.36 -37.21 -0.87
C GLU A 600 -8.46 -36.29 -2.09
N LYS A 601 -8.25 -34.98 -1.90
CA LYS A 601 -8.26 -34.00 -3.00
C LYS A 601 -7.19 -34.33 -4.05
N ILE A 602 -5.99 -34.74 -3.63
CA ILE A 602 -4.91 -35.17 -4.53
C ILE A 602 -5.34 -36.42 -5.32
N GLN A 603 -5.91 -37.43 -4.66
CA GLN A 603 -6.40 -38.65 -5.33
C GLN A 603 -7.51 -38.36 -6.36
N ASN A 604 -8.35 -37.36 -6.11
CA ASN A 604 -9.41 -36.94 -7.03
C ASN A 604 -8.89 -36.17 -8.26
N LEU A 605 -7.79 -35.44 -8.11
CA LEU A 605 -7.20 -34.63 -9.19
C LEU A 605 -6.23 -35.42 -10.06
N ARG A 606 -5.49 -36.36 -9.48
CA ARG A 606 -4.41 -37.09 -10.15
C ARG A 606 -4.85 -37.83 -11.43
N PRO A 607 -5.96 -38.57 -11.47
CA PRO A 607 -6.40 -39.22 -12.72
C PRO A 607 -6.63 -38.23 -13.87
N LYS A 608 -7.08 -37.00 -13.57
CA LYS A 608 -7.28 -35.96 -14.58
C LYS A 608 -5.96 -35.42 -15.11
N GLN A 609 -4.93 -35.31 -14.26
CA GLN A 609 -3.59 -34.93 -14.66
C GLN A 609 -2.92 -36.03 -15.49
N ASP A 610 -3.05 -37.30 -15.08
CA ASP A 610 -2.46 -38.46 -15.77
C ASP A 610 -2.93 -38.56 -17.22
N ILE A 611 -4.20 -38.23 -17.50
CA ILE A 611 -4.75 -38.12 -18.86
C ILE A 611 -3.98 -37.05 -19.67
N ILE A 612 -3.75 -35.88 -19.08
CA ILE A 612 -3.03 -34.79 -19.75
C ILE A 612 -1.57 -35.15 -19.97
N GLU A 613 -0.91 -35.78 -19.00
CA GLU A 613 0.47 -36.26 -19.16
C GLU A 613 0.59 -37.28 -20.29
N THR A 614 -0.38 -38.20 -20.39
CA THR A 614 -0.37 -39.27 -21.38
C THR A 614 -0.66 -38.76 -22.79
N TYR A 615 -1.65 -37.89 -22.95
CA TYR A 615 -2.16 -37.50 -24.29
C TYR A 615 -1.67 -36.13 -24.77
N ALA A 616 -1.17 -35.27 -23.88
CA ALA A 616 -0.70 -33.93 -24.22
C ALA A 616 0.78 -33.67 -23.87
N HIS A 617 1.48 -34.63 -23.26
CA HIS A 617 2.93 -34.59 -22.97
C HIS A 617 3.42 -33.29 -22.29
N ILE A 618 2.59 -32.65 -21.45
CA ILE A 618 2.84 -31.33 -20.87
C ILE A 618 3.91 -31.35 -19.78
N PHE A 619 3.77 -32.30 -18.84
CA PHE A 619 4.63 -32.39 -17.65
C PHE A 619 5.70 -33.47 -17.76
N LYS A 620 5.54 -34.40 -18.71
CA LYS A 620 6.46 -35.51 -18.92
C LYS A 620 6.77 -35.65 -20.40
N ASN A 621 8.03 -35.44 -20.73
CA ASN A 621 8.55 -35.69 -22.06
C ASN A 621 9.13 -37.11 -22.16
N THR A 622 8.99 -37.74 -23.33
CA THR A 622 9.50 -39.08 -23.63
C THR A 622 10.74 -39.06 -24.54
N GLU A 623 11.08 -37.92 -25.14
CA GLU A 623 12.20 -37.75 -26.06
C GLU A 623 13.38 -37.04 -25.38
N GLU A 624 14.60 -37.51 -25.65
CA GLU A 624 15.83 -36.87 -25.16
C GLU A 624 16.30 -35.77 -26.11
N THR A 625 16.85 -34.68 -25.56
CA THR A 625 17.42 -33.60 -26.37
C THR A 625 18.92 -33.83 -26.62
N SER A 626 19.33 -33.76 -27.89
CA SER A 626 20.74 -33.91 -28.32
C SER A 626 21.60 -32.66 -28.06
N SER A 627 21.00 -31.46 -28.07
CA SER A 627 21.70 -30.18 -27.86
C SER A 627 20.93 -29.23 -26.94
N CYS A 628 21.60 -28.68 -25.91
CA CYS A 628 21.05 -27.59 -25.10
C CYS A 628 21.91 -26.34 -25.27
N SER A 629 21.28 -25.21 -25.60
CA SER A 629 21.93 -23.90 -25.54
C SER A 629 22.02 -23.41 -24.09
N GLN A 630 23.15 -22.77 -23.75
CA GLN A 630 23.42 -22.18 -22.44
C GLN A 630 23.69 -20.69 -22.60
N ASN A 631 23.03 -19.87 -21.80
CA ASN A 631 23.27 -18.43 -21.68
C ASN A 631 23.36 -18.08 -20.19
N LEU A 632 24.54 -17.64 -19.75
CA LEU A 632 24.84 -17.30 -18.37
C LEU A 632 24.79 -15.78 -18.09
N GLY A 633 24.22 -14.99 -19.01
CA GLY A 633 24.16 -13.53 -18.97
C GLY A 633 23.21 -12.95 -17.92
N TYR A 634 23.40 -13.29 -16.64
CA TYR A 634 22.68 -12.65 -15.54
C TYR A 634 23.21 -11.23 -15.31
N ASP A 635 22.34 -10.23 -15.41
CA ASP A 635 22.69 -8.83 -15.14
C ASP A 635 22.11 -8.38 -13.78
N GLN A 636 23.00 -8.15 -12.82
CA GLN A 636 22.65 -7.64 -11.48
C GLN A 636 22.14 -6.20 -11.50
N LYS A 637 22.37 -5.45 -12.59
CA LYS A 637 21.90 -4.08 -12.79
C LYS A 637 20.58 -4.00 -13.56
N TYR A 638 20.09 -5.14 -14.04
CA TYR A 638 18.80 -5.20 -14.72
C TYR A 638 17.67 -4.83 -13.75
N LYS A 639 16.85 -3.84 -14.12
CA LYS A 639 15.84 -3.23 -13.21
C LYS A 639 14.89 -4.27 -12.61
N GLY A 640 14.41 -5.23 -13.41
CA GLY A 640 13.55 -6.30 -12.92
C GLY A 640 14.23 -7.25 -11.91
N ASN A 641 15.54 -7.47 -12.03
CA ASN A 641 16.30 -8.25 -11.04
C ASN A 641 16.49 -7.45 -9.75
N ILE A 642 16.78 -6.16 -9.83
CA ILE A 642 16.86 -5.26 -8.65
C ILE A 642 15.52 -5.27 -7.90
N LEU A 643 14.40 -5.12 -8.61
CA LEU A 643 13.06 -5.16 -8.04
C LEU A 643 12.81 -6.49 -7.30
N LEU A 644 13.01 -7.63 -7.97
CA LEU A 644 12.76 -8.94 -7.37
C LEU A 644 13.70 -9.23 -6.20
N ASN A 645 14.97 -8.83 -6.27
CA ASN A 645 15.92 -9.00 -5.18
C ASN A 645 15.48 -8.22 -3.93
N TYR A 646 15.06 -6.96 -4.10
CA TYR A 646 14.57 -6.16 -2.96
C TYR A 646 13.30 -6.75 -2.34
N ILE A 647 12.33 -7.17 -3.18
CA ILE A 647 11.13 -7.88 -2.69
C ILE A 647 11.53 -9.17 -1.95
N SER A 648 12.54 -9.90 -2.44
CA SER A 648 13.03 -11.14 -1.83
C SER A 648 13.74 -10.92 -0.50
N THR A 649 14.43 -9.78 -0.32
CA THR A 649 15.06 -9.38 0.95
C THR A 649 14.01 -8.94 1.97
N LYS A 650 13.09 -8.04 1.60
CA LYS A 650 12.05 -7.53 2.52
C LYS A 650 10.95 -8.55 2.80
N GLY A 651 10.66 -9.42 1.83
CA GLY A 651 9.70 -10.54 1.92
C GLY A 651 8.23 -10.14 1.82
N LYS A 652 7.83 -9.03 2.46
CA LYS A 652 6.47 -8.47 2.43
C LYS A 652 6.56 -6.95 2.24
N LEU A 653 5.80 -6.42 1.30
CA LEU A 653 5.67 -4.98 1.00
C LEU A 653 4.22 -4.53 1.12
N THR A 654 4.01 -3.27 1.46
CA THR A 654 2.72 -2.61 1.19
C THR A 654 2.61 -2.29 -0.31
N LYS A 655 1.39 -2.04 -0.80
CA LYS A 655 1.16 -1.59 -2.18
C LYS A 655 1.85 -0.26 -2.44
N THR A 656 1.82 0.66 -1.48
CA THR A 656 2.49 1.96 -1.56
C THR A 656 4.00 1.81 -1.69
N ASP A 657 4.62 0.93 -0.90
CA ASP A 657 6.06 0.65 -1.00
C ASP A 657 6.40 0.17 -2.43
N PHE A 658 5.65 -0.81 -2.93
CA PHE A 658 5.86 -1.36 -4.27
C PHE A 658 5.76 -0.27 -5.36
N ASP A 659 4.78 0.63 -5.23
CA ASP A 659 4.52 1.69 -6.21
C ASP A 659 5.67 2.69 -6.24
N ASN A 660 6.17 3.10 -5.07
CA ASN A 660 7.31 4.01 -4.93
C ASN A 660 8.60 3.38 -5.50
N ILE A 661 8.86 2.10 -5.21
CA ILE A 661 10.02 1.36 -5.72
C ILE A 661 10.00 1.29 -7.24
N VAL A 662 8.85 0.94 -7.83
CA VAL A 662 8.72 0.85 -9.29
C VAL A 662 8.87 2.23 -9.92
N PHE A 663 8.28 3.27 -9.32
CA PHE A 663 8.44 4.64 -9.80
C PHE A 663 9.91 5.05 -9.84
N ARG A 664 10.66 4.78 -8.76
CA ARG A 664 12.10 5.03 -8.69
C ARG A 664 12.90 4.32 -9.79
N LEU A 665 12.53 3.09 -10.14
CA LEU A 665 13.18 2.37 -11.25
C LEU A 665 12.84 2.97 -12.63
N LEU A 666 11.75 3.73 -12.74
CA LEU A 666 11.25 4.33 -13.99
C LEU A 666 11.62 5.82 -14.18
N GLU A 667 12.14 6.53 -13.17
CA GLU A 667 12.43 7.98 -13.23
C GLU A 667 13.27 8.41 -14.45
N ASN A 668 14.10 7.52 -15.00
CA ASN A 668 14.94 7.77 -16.18
C ASN A 668 14.54 6.92 -17.41
N SER A 669 13.35 6.34 -17.42
CA SER A 669 12.86 5.58 -18.57
C SER A 669 12.50 6.55 -19.71
N THR A 670 12.92 6.23 -20.94
CA THR A 670 12.62 7.02 -22.14
C THR A 670 11.20 6.79 -22.66
N VAL A 671 10.44 5.92 -22.01
CA VAL A 671 9.16 5.44 -22.53
C VAL A 671 8.00 6.15 -21.86
N SER A 672 7.26 6.93 -22.65
CA SER A 672 6.07 7.67 -22.22
C SER A 672 4.90 6.71 -22.01
N TYR A 673 4.82 6.07 -20.83
CA TYR A 673 3.65 5.33 -20.38
C TYR A 673 3.08 5.93 -19.10
N ASN A 674 1.78 5.76 -18.89
CA ASN A 674 1.11 6.05 -17.62
C ASN A 674 1.76 5.21 -16.50
N PRO A 675 2.47 5.82 -15.54
CA PRO A 675 3.24 5.09 -14.53
C PRO A 675 2.37 4.16 -13.68
N LYS A 676 1.16 4.58 -13.28
CA LYS A 676 0.25 3.76 -12.47
C LYS A 676 -0.23 2.51 -13.20
N LYS A 677 -0.58 2.63 -14.48
CA LYS A 677 -0.90 1.46 -15.32
C LYS A 677 0.29 0.50 -15.40
N GLN A 678 1.50 1.02 -15.60
CA GLN A 678 2.71 0.21 -15.66
C GLN A 678 3.03 -0.49 -14.34
N ILE A 679 2.87 0.19 -13.21
CA ILE A 679 3.02 -0.35 -11.85
C ILE A 679 2.04 -1.51 -11.64
N ARG A 680 0.75 -1.28 -11.92
CA ARG A 680 -0.29 -2.31 -11.81
C ARG A 680 0.02 -3.52 -12.68
N TYR A 681 0.34 -3.31 -13.97
CA TYR A 681 0.65 -4.42 -14.86
C TYR A 681 1.90 -5.18 -14.41
N THR A 682 2.94 -4.48 -13.95
CA THR A 682 4.14 -5.12 -13.41
C THR A 682 3.80 -6.01 -12.21
N LEU A 683 2.96 -5.53 -11.28
CA LEU A 683 2.55 -6.30 -10.12
C LEU A 683 1.80 -7.59 -10.50
N TYR A 684 0.79 -7.47 -11.38
CA TYR A 684 0.03 -8.64 -11.83
C TYR A 684 0.87 -9.59 -12.71
N ASP A 685 1.78 -9.06 -13.53
CA ASP A 685 2.73 -9.86 -14.32
C ASP A 685 3.66 -10.65 -13.38
N LEU A 686 4.23 -10.01 -12.36
CA LEU A 686 5.06 -10.70 -11.35
C LEU A 686 4.29 -11.79 -10.61
N GLN A 687 3.02 -11.54 -10.28
CA GLN A 687 2.14 -12.54 -9.66
C GLN A 687 1.89 -13.72 -10.61
N ASN A 688 1.50 -13.43 -11.85
CA ASN A 688 1.20 -14.44 -12.86
C ASN A 688 2.43 -15.29 -13.23
N LEU A 689 3.63 -14.70 -13.21
CA LEU A 689 4.91 -15.39 -13.39
C LEU A 689 5.37 -16.14 -12.12
N GLY A 690 4.58 -16.10 -11.04
CA GLY A 690 4.83 -16.87 -9.82
C GLY A 690 5.90 -16.29 -8.89
N TYR A 691 6.33 -15.04 -9.08
CA TYR A 691 7.32 -14.40 -8.20
C TYR A 691 6.73 -13.90 -6.89
N VAL A 692 5.51 -13.35 -6.91
CA VAL A 692 4.83 -12.75 -5.74
C VAL A 692 3.40 -13.25 -5.60
N ASP A 693 2.83 -13.08 -4.41
CA ASP A 693 1.41 -13.20 -4.11
C ASP A 693 0.87 -11.83 -3.68
N TYR A 694 -0.05 -11.25 -4.46
CA TYR A 694 -0.66 -9.96 -4.16
C TYR A 694 -2.05 -10.13 -3.55
N ASP A 695 -2.24 -9.49 -2.40
CA ASP A 695 -3.53 -9.31 -1.73
C ASP A 695 -4.08 -7.91 -2.02
N ALA A 696 -5.07 -7.82 -2.91
CA ALA A 696 -5.68 -6.55 -3.28
C ALA A 696 -6.58 -5.96 -2.18
N GLU A 697 -7.11 -6.78 -1.28
CA GLU A 697 -7.98 -6.31 -0.20
C GLU A 697 -7.16 -5.67 0.92
N GLN A 698 -6.03 -6.31 1.27
CA GLN A 698 -5.11 -5.82 2.29
C GLN A 698 -4.06 -4.84 1.75
N GLY A 699 -3.89 -4.76 0.43
CA GLY A 699 -2.85 -3.93 -0.18
C GLY A 699 -1.44 -4.43 0.13
N VAL A 700 -1.23 -5.75 0.14
CA VAL A 700 0.03 -6.38 0.54
C VAL A 700 0.60 -7.25 -0.58
N VAL A 701 1.91 -7.14 -0.82
CA VAL A 701 2.67 -7.97 -1.77
C VAL A 701 3.63 -8.86 -0.99
N CYS A 702 3.45 -10.18 -1.04
CA CYS A 702 4.35 -11.15 -0.42
C CYS A 702 5.19 -11.87 -1.48
N ILE A 703 6.46 -12.10 -1.22
CA ILE A 703 7.30 -12.93 -2.09
C ILE A 703 6.84 -14.40 -2.06
N ASN A 704 6.94 -15.10 -3.20
CA ASN A 704 6.77 -16.56 -3.24
C ASN A 704 8.05 -17.29 -2.87
N LYS A 705 7.91 -18.52 -2.35
CA LYS A 705 9.06 -19.41 -2.11
C LYS A 705 9.81 -19.67 -3.41
N SER A 706 11.13 -19.78 -3.30
CA SER A 706 11.98 -20.21 -4.43
C SER A 706 11.50 -21.58 -4.89
N SER A 707 11.02 -21.68 -6.13
CA SER A 707 10.32 -22.87 -6.65
C SER A 707 10.71 -23.18 -8.08
N LEU A 708 10.53 -24.45 -8.47
CA LEU A 708 10.67 -24.92 -9.85
C LEU A 708 9.32 -25.31 -10.42
N VAL A 709 9.06 -24.89 -11.65
CA VAL A 709 7.86 -25.29 -12.41
C VAL A 709 8.25 -25.75 -13.81
N ILE A 710 7.53 -26.75 -14.32
CA ILE A 710 7.80 -27.31 -15.64
C ILE A 710 7.29 -26.39 -16.75
N LYS A 711 8.16 -26.05 -17.69
CA LYS A 711 7.76 -25.48 -18.97
C LYS A 711 7.60 -26.62 -19.99
N PRO A 712 6.43 -26.76 -20.64
CA PRO A 712 6.26 -27.73 -21.71
C PRO A 712 7.33 -27.54 -22.79
N SER A 713 7.97 -28.65 -23.20
CA SER A 713 9.02 -28.67 -24.23
C SER A 713 8.82 -29.88 -25.15
N GLU A 714 9.33 -29.80 -26.38
CA GLU A 714 9.23 -30.87 -27.38
C GLU A 714 10.15 -32.05 -27.09
N SER A 715 11.33 -31.81 -26.53
CA SER A 715 12.24 -32.84 -25.99
C SER A 715 12.87 -32.38 -24.67
N GLY A 716 13.45 -33.33 -23.92
CA GLY A 716 14.16 -33.07 -22.67
C GLY A 716 13.24 -32.50 -21.58
N THR A 717 13.80 -31.73 -20.64
CA THR A 717 13.02 -31.10 -19.58
C THR A 717 13.49 -29.69 -19.35
N THR A 718 12.55 -28.74 -19.39
CA THR A 718 12.83 -27.34 -19.08
C THR A 718 12.04 -26.94 -17.84
N LEU A 719 12.75 -26.42 -16.83
CA LEU A 719 12.17 -25.86 -15.63
C LEU A 719 12.35 -24.34 -15.63
N ILE A 720 11.43 -23.63 -15.00
CA ILE A 720 11.51 -22.20 -14.75
C ILE A 720 11.76 -22.00 -13.26
N LEU A 721 12.78 -21.20 -12.93
CA LEU A 721 13.01 -20.74 -11.56
C LEU A 721 12.12 -19.53 -11.25
N ILE A 722 11.24 -19.69 -10.28
CA ILE A 722 10.28 -18.67 -9.83
C ILE A 722 10.40 -18.41 -8.33
N GLY A 723 9.70 -17.38 -7.84
CA GLY A 723 9.72 -16.96 -6.44
C GLY A 723 10.99 -16.20 -6.04
N ALA A 724 11.30 -16.22 -4.75
CA ALA A 724 12.39 -15.46 -4.14
C ALA A 724 13.75 -15.83 -4.73
N ARG A 725 14.58 -14.83 -5.00
CA ARG A 725 15.99 -15.02 -5.37
C ARG A 725 16.79 -13.74 -5.10
N ASP A 726 18.09 -13.89 -4.96
CA ASP A 726 19.06 -12.81 -4.85
C ASP A 726 20.29 -13.09 -5.72
N ASN A 727 21.25 -12.16 -5.75
CA ASN A 727 22.41 -12.29 -6.64
C ASN A 727 23.29 -13.48 -6.25
N LYS A 728 23.47 -13.73 -4.95
CA LYS A 728 24.26 -14.86 -4.44
C LYS A 728 23.64 -16.19 -4.88
N PHE A 729 22.34 -16.37 -4.65
CA PHE A 729 21.60 -17.57 -4.99
C PHE A 729 21.65 -17.90 -6.49
N VAL A 730 21.48 -16.88 -7.34
CA VAL A 730 21.59 -17.09 -8.79
C VAL A 730 23.01 -17.48 -9.18
N ASN A 731 24.03 -16.79 -8.65
CA ASN A 731 25.43 -17.12 -8.95
C ASN A 731 25.79 -18.55 -8.51
N ASP A 732 25.30 -19.02 -7.36
CA ASP A 732 25.51 -20.39 -6.89
C ASP A 732 24.93 -21.43 -7.88
N ILE A 733 23.75 -21.15 -8.47
CA ILE A 733 23.17 -21.98 -9.54
C ILE A 733 24.02 -21.94 -10.82
N LEU A 734 24.53 -20.77 -11.20
CA LEU A 734 25.37 -20.64 -12.39
C LEU A 734 26.67 -21.43 -12.24
N GLU A 735 27.31 -21.36 -11.07
CA GLU A 735 28.51 -22.14 -10.75
C GLU A 735 28.21 -23.65 -10.78
N TYR A 736 27.11 -24.10 -10.18
CA TYR A 736 26.69 -25.51 -10.22
C TYR A 736 26.53 -26.02 -11.66
N SER A 737 25.96 -25.22 -12.55
CA SER A 737 25.73 -25.61 -13.95
C SER A 737 27.01 -25.90 -14.74
N LYS A 738 28.16 -25.35 -14.32
CA LYS A 738 29.46 -25.65 -14.94
C LYS A 738 29.88 -27.12 -14.76
N GLY A 739 29.29 -27.82 -13.81
CA GLY A 739 29.47 -29.26 -13.60
C GLY A 739 28.81 -30.15 -14.66
N GLY A 740 27.98 -29.60 -15.56
CA GLY A 740 27.44 -30.29 -16.74
C GLY A 740 26.18 -31.15 -16.50
N SER A 741 25.65 -31.19 -15.28
CA SER A 741 24.41 -31.91 -14.93
C SER A 741 23.13 -31.19 -15.40
N CYS A 742 23.19 -29.87 -15.58
CA CYS A 742 22.11 -29.03 -16.10
C CYS A 742 22.65 -27.87 -16.96
N PHE A 743 21.80 -27.30 -17.81
CA PHE A 743 22.13 -26.15 -18.65
C PHE A 743 21.23 -24.97 -18.29
N ILE A 744 21.84 -23.80 -18.08
CA ILE A 744 21.11 -22.57 -17.71
C ILE A 744 20.94 -21.67 -18.94
N ASP A 745 19.72 -21.23 -19.19
CA ASP A 745 19.40 -20.29 -20.27
C ASP A 745 18.67 -19.08 -19.68
N ILE A 746 19.40 -17.98 -19.55
CA ILE A 746 18.89 -16.69 -19.07
C ILE A 746 18.33 -15.90 -20.25
N LYS A 747 17.11 -15.39 -20.08
CA LYS A 747 16.43 -14.57 -21.09
C LYS A 747 16.01 -13.24 -20.50
N ASP A 748 16.31 -12.17 -21.23
CA ASP A 748 15.80 -10.84 -20.92
C ASP A 748 14.28 -10.81 -21.07
N SER A 749 13.63 -10.09 -20.17
CA SER A 749 12.19 -9.85 -20.31
C SER A 749 11.94 -8.76 -21.35
N THR A 750 10.80 -8.85 -22.03
CA THR A 750 10.30 -7.81 -22.94
C THR A 750 9.92 -6.51 -22.23
N ARG A 751 9.84 -6.51 -20.89
CA ARG A 751 9.61 -5.33 -20.05
C ARG A 751 10.75 -5.15 -19.07
N GLU A 752 11.27 -3.93 -18.97
CA GLU A 752 12.43 -3.60 -18.13
C GLU A 752 12.26 -3.94 -16.63
N LEU A 753 11.03 -3.92 -16.13
CA LEU A 753 10.71 -4.14 -14.70
C LEU A 753 10.44 -5.61 -14.35
N LEU A 754 10.31 -6.49 -15.34
CA LEU A 754 10.15 -7.91 -15.07
C LEU A 754 11.52 -8.56 -15.01
N PRO A 755 11.80 -9.45 -14.04
CA PRO A 755 13.11 -10.06 -13.86
C PRO A 755 13.51 -10.93 -15.07
N GLN A 756 14.81 -11.14 -15.26
CA GLN A 756 15.29 -12.05 -16.31
C GLN A 756 14.76 -13.47 -16.03
N THR A 757 14.22 -14.15 -17.04
CA THR A 757 13.73 -15.52 -16.89
C THR A 757 14.92 -16.48 -16.83
N ILE A 758 14.97 -17.32 -15.80
CA ILE A 758 16.04 -18.32 -15.63
C ILE A 758 15.43 -19.68 -15.93
N LEU A 759 15.84 -20.27 -17.06
CA LEU A 759 15.43 -21.60 -17.48
C LEU A 759 16.53 -22.60 -17.14
N ILE A 760 16.15 -23.72 -16.52
CA ILE A 760 17.05 -24.83 -16.17
C ILE A 760 16.67 -26.01 -17.06
N LYS A 761 17.58 -26.43 -17.93
CA LYS A 761 17.35 -27.48 -18.93
C LYS A 761 18.11 -28.76 -18.57
N PHE A 762 17.43 -29.88 -18.69
CA PHE A 762 17.98 -31.22 -18.57
C PHE A 762 17.76 -31.98 -19.88
N LYS A 763 18.77 -32.73 -20.33
CA LYS A 763 18.69 -33.52 -21.57
C LYS A 763 17.66 -34.66 -21.48
N LYS A 764 17.44 -35.19 -20.27
CA LYS A 764 16.50 -36.27 -19.97
C LYS A 764 15.55 -35.82 -18.86
N TYR A 765 14.34 -36.36 -18.89
CA TYR A 765 13.40 -36.25 -17.78
C TYR A 765 13.74 -37.33 -16.73
N ASN A 766 14.63 -36.99 -15.79
CA ASN A 766 14.90 -37.81 -14.61
C ASN A 766 14.48 -37.06 -13.34
N HIS A 767 13.42 -37.55 -12.71
CA HIS A 767 12.88 -36.99 -11.48
C HIS A 767 13.87 -37.00 -10.32
N GLU A 768 14.76 -37.98 -10.25
CA GLU A 768 15.79 -38.04 -9.21
C GLU A 768 16.75 -36.86 -9.34
N ILE A 769 17.25 -36.60 -10.56
CA ILE A 769 18.18 -35.49 -10.83
C ILE A 769 17.54 -34.13 -10.53
N ILE A 770 16.26 -33.96 -10.88
CA ILE A 770 15.53 -32.72 -10.59
C ILE A 770 15.29 -32.56 -9.08
N ASN A 771 14.93 -33.64 -8.39
CA ASN A 771 14.74 -33.62 -6.94
C ASN A 771 16.06 -33.35 -6.20
N ASP A 772 17.18 -33.91 -6.65
CA ASP A 772 18.51 -33.66 -6.09
C ASP A 772 18.89 -32.18 -6.26
N PHE A 773 18.67 -31.63 -7.47
CA PHE A 773 18.88 -30.21 -7.73
C PHE A 773 17.99 -29.33 -6.83
N ALA A 774 16.71 -29.69 -6.70
CA ALA A 774 15.78 -28.95 -5.86
C ALA A 774 16.19 -28.99 -4.38
N THR A 775 16.59 -30.15 -3.88
CA THR A 775 17.04 -30.34 -2.50
C THR A 775 18.34 -29.57 -2.22
N HIS A 776 19.31 -29.59 -3.15
CA HIS A 776 20.58 -28.87 -3.02
C HIS A 776 20.38 -27.36 -2.81
N PHE A 777 19.44 -26.77 -3.55
CA PHE A 777 19.16 -25.32 -3.50
C PHE A 777 17.98 -24.94 -2.60
N ASN A 778 17.41 -25.89 -1.83
CA ASN A 778 16.20 -25.70 -1.04
C ASN A 778 15.03 -25.09 -1.85
N LEU A 779 14.82 -25.63 -3.05
CA LEU A 779 13.76 -25.23 -3.97
C LEU A 779 12.52 -26.09 -3.77
N GLN A 780 11.35 -25.46 -3.81
CA GLN A 780 10.09 -26.20 -3.82
C GLN A 780 9.85 -26.84 -5.20
N PHE A 781 9.70 -28.16 -5.22
CA PHE A 781 9.30 -28.92 -6.40
C PHE A 781 8.41 -30.11 -5.99
N LYS A 782 7.10 -30.01 -6.23
CA LYS A 782 6.07 -30.93 -5.71
C LYS A 782 5.91 -32.24 -6.51
N HIS A 783 7.02 -32.80 -7.00
CA HIS A 783 6.95 -34.06 -7.76
C HIS A 783 6.52 -35.26 -6.88
N GLU A 784 6.94 -35.31 -5.62
CA GLU A 784 6.69 -36.45 -4.72
C GLU A 784 5.20 -36.70 -4.46
N GLU A 785 4.38 -35.64 -4.50
CA GLU A 785 2.92 -35.70 -4.36
C GLU A 785 2.20 -36.05 -5.67
N LYS A 786 2.94 -36.17 -6.79
CA LYS A 786 2.45 -36.43 -8.16
C LYS A 786 1.37 -35.45 -8.65
N LEU A 787 1.33 -34.24 -8.10
CA LEU A 787 0.41 -33.18 -8.51
C LEU A 787 1.21 -31.92 -8.86
N PHE A 788 1.24 -31.53 -10.13
CA PHE A 788 1.98 -30.37 -10.57
C PHE A 788 1.25 -29.08 -10.19
N THR A 789 2.01 -28.09 -9.72
CA THR A 789 1.49 -26.79 -9.27
C THR A 789 0.59 -26.12 -10.32
N GLN A 790 0.98 -26.12 -11.60
CA GLN A 790 0.18 -25.52 -12.67
C GLN A 790 -1.16 -26.24 -12.86
N PHE A 791 -1.19 -27.56 -12.75
CA PHE A 791 -2.44 -28.32 -12.86
C PHE A 791 -3.33 -28.09 -11.65
N ALA A 792 -2.76 -28.12 -10.44
CA ALA A 792 -3.46 -27.84 -9.19
C ALA A 792 -4.14 -26.46 -9.25
N LEU A 793 -3.39 -25.40 -9.56
CA LEU A 793 -3.88 -24.03 -9.67
C LEU A 793 -5.07 -23.89 -10.64
N ALA A 794 -5.05 -24.60 -11.76
CA ALA A 794 -6.10 -24.49 -12.78
C ALA A 794 -7.37 -25.31 -12.49
N ASN A 795 -7.36 -26.27 -11.54
CA ASN A 795 -8.38 -27.31 -11.40
C ASN A 795 -8.96 -27.45 -9.98
N THR A 796 -8.98 -26.39 -9.17
CA THR A 796 -9.36 -26.48 -7.75
C THR A 796 -10.84 -26.30 -7.41
N TYR A 797 -11.59 -25.58 -8.23
CA TYR A 797 -12.99 -25.21 -7.96
C TYR A 797 -13.89 -25.34 -9.18
N ASN A 798 -15.21 -25.30 -8.97
CA ASN A 798 -16.21 -25.27 -10.02
C ASN A 798 -17.20 -24.14 -9.77
N LEU A 799 -17.49 -23.30 -10.77
CA LEU A 799 -18.48 -22.23 -10.65
C LEU A 799 -19.89 -22.75 -10.33
N LYS A 800 -20.21 -24.02 -10.58
CA LYS A 800 -21.47 -24.63 -10.14
C LYS A 800 -21.62 -24.69 -8.61
N GLU A 801 -20.50 -24.65 -7.89
CA GLU A 801 -20.42 -24.75 -6.42
C GLU A 801 -20.07 -23.39 -5.79
N TRP A 802 -20.29 -22.28 -6.51
CA TRP A 802 -19.86 -20.94 -6.12
C TRP A 802 -20.33 -20.51 -4.73
N GLU A 803 -21.54 -20.93 -4.30
CA GLU A 803 -22.11 -20.60 -3.00
C GLU A 803 -21.27 -21.11 -1.82
N MET A 804 -20.41 -22.11 -2.03
CA MET A 804 -19.49 -22.62 -1.01
C MET A 804 -18.30 -21.68 -0.78
N PHE A 805 -17.97 -20.83 -1.76
CA PHE A 805 -16.74 -20.03 -1.76
C PHE A 805 -16.97 -18.53 -1.53
N VAL A 806 -18.21 -18.07 -1.65
CA VAL A 806 -18.56 -16.66 -1.44
C VAL A 806 -19.55 -16.51 -0.30
N HIS A 807 -19.40 -15.44 0.46
CA HIS A 807 -20.24 -15.18 1.62
C HIS A 807 -21.29 -14.11 1.30
N LYS A 808 -22.50 -14.32 1.80
CA LYS A 808 -23.52 -13.27 1.83
C LYS A 808 -22.99 -12.11 2.65
N THR A 809 -23.17 -10.89 2.15
CA THR A 809 -22.76 -9.68 2.88
C THR A 809 -23.55 -9.58 4.20
N SER A 810 -22.90 -9.24 5.32
CA SER A 810 -23.54 -9.13 6.64
C SER A 810 -24.54 -7.98 6.72
N GLU A 811 -25.58 -8.11 7.55
CA GLU A 811 -26.71 -7.16 7.65
C GLU A 811 -26.29 -5.72 8.02
N LEU A 812 -25.23 -5.55 8.83
CA LEU A 812 -24.59 -4.26 9.13
C LEU A 812 -24.00 -3.54 7.88
N ASN A 813 -23.81 -4.25 6.76
CA ASN A 813 -23.35 -3.72 5.48
C ASN A 813 -24.44 -3.75 4.39
N ILE A 814 -25.67 -4.16 4.72
CA ILE A 814 -26.77 -4.38 3.74
C ILE A 814 -27.62 -3.13 3.50
N ALA A 815 -27.66 -2.16 4.42
CA ALA A 815 -28.65 -1.08 4.38
C ALA A 815 -28.50 -0.10 3.18
N GLY A 816 -27.35 -0.09 2.50
CA GLY A 816 -27.19 0.56 1.19
C GLY A 816 -25.90 0.11 0.51
N ASP A 817 -25.94 -0.14 -0.81
CA ASP A 817 -24.69 -0.19 -1.58
C ASP A 817 -23.92 1.13 -1.36
N PHE A 818 -22.59 1.08 -1.36
CA PHE A 818 -21.78 2.30 -1.22
C PHE A 818 -22.19 3.35 -2.27
N GLU A 819 -22.18 4.62 -1.88
CA GLU A 819 -22.24 5.72 -2.85
C GLU A 819 -21.02 5.66 -3.80
N GLY A 820 -21.24 6.03 -5.07
CA GLY A 820 -20.24 5.90 -6.13
C GLY A 820 -20.07 4.47 -6.62
N GLY A 821 -18.90 4.18 -7.20
CA GLY A 821 -18.58 2.89 -7.80
C GLY A 821 -19.02 2.71 -9.25
N GLU A 822 -18.77 1.51 -9.76
CA GLU A 822 -18.93 1.12 -11.15
C GLU A 822 -19.70 -0.20 -11.27
N ILE A 823 -20.32 -0.44 -12.42
CA ILE A 823 -21.09 -1.64 -12.77
C ILE A 823 -20.49 -2.31 -14.00
N PHE A 824 -20.44 -3.64 -14.01
CA PHE A 824 -19.93 -4.42 -15.13
C PHE A 824 -20.94 -4.47 -16.29
N ASP A 825 -20.53 -4.03 -17.47
CA ASP A 825 -21.27 -4.11 -18.72
C ASP A 825 -20.82 -5.34 -19.53
N ILE A 826 -21.74 -6.26 -19.78
CA ILE A 826 -21.49 -7.51 -20.50
C ILE A 826 -21.25 -7.31 -22.00
N GLU A 827 -21.79 -6.26 -22.62
CA GLU A 827 -21.68 -6.06 -24.07
C GLU A 827 -20.26 -5.61 -24.46
N ILE A 828 -19.70 -4.70 -23.66
CA ILE A 828 -18.34 -4.18 -23.85
C ILE A 828 -17.29 -4.88 -22.99
N LEU A 829 -17.71 -5.72 -22.03
CA LEU A 829 -16.85 -6.47 -21.10
C LEU A 829 -15.98 -5.54 -20.24
N GLN A 830 -16.54 -4.44 -19.74
CA GLN A 830 -15.85 -3.41 -18.96
C GLN A 830 -16.72 -2.90 -17.82
N PHE A 831 -16.08 -2.34 -16.79
CA PHE A 831 -16.79 -1.58 -15.75
C PHE A 831 -17.06 -0.15 -16.23
N GLY A 832 -18.27 0.36 -15.97
CA GLY A 832 -18.67 1.74 -16.23
C GLY A 832 -19.37 2.39 -15.04
N GLU A 833 -19.66 3.69 -15.11
CA GLU A 833 -20.27 4.44 -14.01
C GLU A 833 -21.57 3.79 -13.49
N LYS A 834 -21.64 3.52 -12.18
CA LYS A 834 -22.82 2.90 -11.56
C LYS A 834 -23.98 3.89 -11.52
N GLN A 835 -25.11 3.51 -12.11
CA GLN A 835 -26.36 4.28 -12.01
C GLN A 835 -27.03 4.07 -10.64
N SER A 836 -27.75 5.07 -10.14
CA SER A 836 -28.45 4.98 -8.84
C SER A 836 -29.52 3.89 -8.80
N ASN A 837 -30.18 3.64 -9.93
CA ASN A 837 -31.22 2.61 -10.09
C ASN A 837 -30.73 1.54 -11.06
N PHE A 838 -29.97 0.55 -10.56
CA PHE A 838 -29.52 -0.59 -11.35
C PHE A 838 -30.30 -1.87 -10.99
N ASP A 839 -30.30 -2.86 -11.89
CA ASP A 839 -31.02 -4.12 -11.70
C ASP A 839 -30.33 -5.00 -10.64
N LYS A 840 -31.02 -5.22 -9.51
CA LYS A 840 -30.54 -6.06 -8.40
C LYS A 840 -30.81 -7.56 -8.60
N THR A 841 -31.41 -7.94 -9.73
CA THR A 841 -31.61 -9.35 -10.11
C THR A 841 -30.27 -10.02 -10.41
N LEU A 842 -29.41 -9.34 -11.16
CA LEU A 842 -28.03 -9.73 -11.41
C LEU A 842 -27.18 -8.51 -11.77
N ALA A 843 -26.20 -8.17 -10.93
CA ALA A 843 -25.24 -7.09 -11.21
C ALA A 843 -23.91 -7.36 -10.51
N LEU A 844 -22.79 -7.04 -11.18
CA LEU A 844 -21.47 -7.04 -10.58
C LEU A 844 -20.99 -5.61 -10.44
N LEU A 845 -20.70 -5.20 -9.21
CA LEU A 845 -20.27 -3.85 -8.86
C LEU A 845 -18.82 -3.83 -8.41
N ARG A 846 -18.11 -2.74 -8.72
CA ARG A 846 -16.75 -2.43 -8.29
C ARG A 846 -16.73 -1.10 -7.54
N PHE A 847 -16.14 -1.07 -6.36
CA PHE A 847 -15.95 0.14 -5.56
C PHE A 847 -14.47 0.33 -5.30
N GLN A 848 -13.88 1.41 -5.82
CA GLN A 848 -12.47 1.73 -5.66
C GLN A 848 -12.26 2.81 -4.59
N ASN A 849 -11.03 2.93 -4.09
CA ASN A 849 -10.58 3.98 -3.19
C ASN A 849 -11.31 4.02 -1.81
N ILE A 850 -11.77 2.86 -1.33
CA ILE A 850 -12.33 2.76 0.03
C ILE A 850 -11.16 2.90 1.02
N ASN A 851 -11.27 3.80 1.99
CA ASN A 851 -10.20 4.14 2.93
C ASN A 851 -8.86 4.50 2.26
N GLY A 852 -8.88 5.05 1.04
CA GLY A 852 -7.67 5.48 0.33
C GLY A 852 -6.95 4.42 -0.52
N TYR A 853 -7.28 3.12 -0.37
CA TYR A 853 -6.56 2.05 -1.09
C TYR A 853 -7.40 0.80 -1.38
N LYS A 854 -8.46 0.52 -0.61
CA LYS A 854 -9.21 -0.74 -0.71
C LYS A 854 -10.14 -0.72 -1.92
N THR A 855 -10.16 -1.83 -2.66
CA THR A 855 -11.16 -2.10 -3.70
C THR A 855 -12.08 -3.23 -3.25
N VAL A 856 -13.39 -3.04 -3.39
CA VAL A 856 -14.40 -4.04 -3.01
C VAL A 856 -15.29 -4.37 -4.19
N TYR A 857 -15.56 -5.66 -4.39
CA TYR A 857 -16.50 -6.14 -5.40
C TYR A 857 -17.75 -6.73 -4.73
N ARG A 858 -18.91 -6.44 -5.32
CA ARG A 858 -20.21 -6.94 -4.87
C ARG A 858 -20.96 -7.59 -6.03
N LEU A 859 -21.42 -8.82 -5.84
CA LEU A 859 -22.28 -9.51 -6.79
C LEU A 859 -23.70 -9.53 -6.23
N TRP A 860 -24.62 -8.87 -6.92
CA TRP A 860 -26.04 -8.98 -6.72
C TRP A 860 -26.56 -10.18 -7.49
N TYR A 861 -27.30 -11.07 -6.83
CA TYR A 861 -28.00 -12.20 -7.44
C TYR A 861 -29.29 -12.49 -6.69
N LYS A 862 -30.42 -12.51 -7.39
CA LYS A 862 -31.77 -12.72 -6.81
C LYS A 862 -32.00 -11.82 -5.58
N THR A 863 -31.70 -10.52 -5.74
CA THR A 863 -31.82 -9.46 -4.72
C THR A 863 -31.01 -9.66 -3.44
N LYS A 864 -30.02 -10.56 -3.45
CA LYS A 864 -29.04 -10.73 -2.37
C LYS A 864 -27.67 -10.27 -2.84
N SER A 865 -26.91 -9.64 -1.94
CA SER A 865 -25.57 -9.15 -2.22
C SER A 865 -24.51 -10.07 -1.61
N TYR A 866 -23.57 -10.51 -2.43
CA TYR A 866 -22.46 -11.39 -2.08
C TYR A 866 -21.14 -10.63 -2.18
N HIS A 867 -20.25 -10.88 -1.22
CA HIS A 867 -18.90 -10.33 -1.27
C HIS A 867 -18.05 -11.14 -2.26
N ILE A 868 -17.37 -10.45 -3.16
CA ILE A 868 -16.39 -11.04 -4.07
C ILE A 868 -15.03 -10.43 -3.77
N ALA A 869 -14.03 -11.28 -3.46
CA ALA A 869 -12.69 -10.80 -3.14
C ALA A 869 -11.82 -10.59 -4.39
N GLU A 870 -12.04 -11.35 -5.47
CA GLU A 870 -11.24 -11.31 -6.70
C GLU A 870 -12.10 -10.91 -7.91
N GLN A 871 -11.67 -9.87 -8.64
CA GLN A 871 -12.42 -9.27 -9.73
C GLN A 871 -12.76 -10.28 -10.82
N ASN A 872 -11.76 -11.01 -11.31
CA ASN A 872 -11.92 -11.87 -12.48
C ASN A 872 -12.80 -13.07 -12.13
N TYR A 873 -12.62 -13.70 -10.96
CA TYR A 873 -13.56 -14.70 -10.45
C TYR A 873 -15.00 -14.16 -10.45
N GLY A 874 -15.21 -12.94 -9.97
CA GLY A 874 -16.50 -12.25 -10.01
C GLY A 874 -17.08 -12.11 -11.42
N ILE A 875 -16.26 -11.72 -12.40
CA ILE A 875 -16.65 -11.61 -13.81
C ILE A 875 -17.11 -12.96 -14.36
N TYR A 876 -16.31 -14.02 -14.20
CA TYR A 876 -16.68 -15.35 -14.74
C TYR A 876 -17.90 -15.93 -14.03
N LEU A 877 -18.06 -15.69 -12.72
CA LEU A 877 -19.27 -16.03 -11.99
C LEU A 877 -20.49 -15.25 -12.49
N TYR A 878 -20.36 -13.94 -12.75
CA TYR A 878 -21.41 -13.13 -13.34
C TYR A 878 -21.82 -13.66 -14.72
N LEU A 879 -20.87 -14.02 -15.60
CA LEU A 879 -21.17 -14.59 -16.92
C LEU A 879 -21.92 -15.93 -16.81
N TYR A 880 -21.53 -16.77 -15.87
CA TYR A 880 -22.22 -18.04 -15.59
C TYR A 880 -23.66 -17.81 -15.10
N LEU A 881 -23.85 -16.94 -14.11
CA LEU A 881 -25.18 -16.64 -13.58
C LEU A 881 -26.06 -15.90 -14.59
N TYR A 882 -25.49 -15.03 -15.41
CA TYR A 882 -26.19 -14.35 -16.50
C TYR A 882 -26.79 -15.35 -17.48
N ARG A 883 -26.01 -16.39 -17.84
CA ARG A 883 -26.49 -17.48 -18.67
C ARG A 883 -27.68 -18.20 -18.01
N GLN A 884 -27.59 -18.51 -16.72
CA GLN A 884 -28.68 -19.19 -16.00
C GLN A 884 -29.95 -18.35 -15.94
N VAL A 885 -29.85 -17.10 -15.48
CA VAL A 885 -30.99 -16.19 -15.32
C VAL A 885 -31.71 -15.97 -16.64
N LYS A 886 -30.98 -15.72 -17.73
CA LYS A 886 -31.59 -15.49 -19.05
C LYS A 886 -32.18 -16.76 -19.67
N THR A 887 -31.56 -17.91 -19.44
CA THR A 887 -32.11 -19.19 -19.91
C THR A 887 -33.40 -19.53 -19.16
N GLU A 888 -33.46 -19.35 -17.84
CA GLU A 888 -34.67 -19.52 -17.02
C GLU A 888 -35.78 -18.54 -17.47
N GLN A 889 -35.42 -17.28 -17.74
CA GLN A 889 -36.36 -16.28 -18.23
C GLN A 889 -37.01 -16.72 -19.56
N HIS A 890 -36.21 -17.08 -20.56
CA HIS A 890 -36.74 -17.49 -21.86
C HIS A 890 -37.43 -18.86 -21.83
N LEU A 891 -37.04 -19.75 -20.92
CA LEU A 891 -37.77 -21.00 -20.70
C LEU A 891 -39.17 -20.71 -20.18
N SER A 892 -39.30 -19.78 -19.22
CA SER A 892 -40.62 -19.33 -18.74
C SER A 892 -41.45 -18.66 -19.83
N GLU A 893 -40.85 -17.80 -20.66
CA GLU A 893 -41.51 -17.20 -21.84
C GLU A 893 -42.04 -18.30 -22.78
N ARG A 894 -41.24 -19.34 -23.04
CA ARG A 894 -41.64 -20.48 -23.87
C ARG A 894 -42.78 -21.28 -23.25
N ASP A 895 -42.69 -21.58 -21.96
CA ASP A 895 -43.70 -22.36 -21.23
C ASP A 895 -45.05 -21.62 -21.15
N LYS A 896 -45.02 -20.28 -21.14
CA LYS A 896 -46.21 -19.41 -21.25
C LYS A 896 -46.72 -19.24 -22.67
N GLY A 897 -46.02 -19.77 -23.68
CA GLY A 897 -46.35 -19.62 -25.09
C GLY A 897 -46.03 -18.25 -25.69
N GLU A 898 -45.23 -17.43 -25.00
CA GLU A 898 -44.81 -16.09 -25.45
C GLU A 898 -43.74 -16.16 -26.55
N ILE A 899 -42.96 -17.25 -26.61
CA ILE A 899 -42.01 -17.55 -27.68
C ILE A 899 -42.09 -19.01 -28.13
N ASN A 900 -41.73 -19.28 -29.39
CA ASN A 900 -41.71 -20.64 -29.93
C ASN A 900 -40.35 -21.35 -29.70
N SER A 901 -40.28 -22.66 -29.99
CA SER A 901 -39.06 -23.46 -29.79
C SER A 901 -37.87 -22.98 -30.62
N TYR A 902 -38.09 -22.45 -31.83
CA TYR A 902 -37.02 -21.92 -32.69
C TYR A 902 -36.45 -20.62 -32.12
N GLU A 903 -37.33 -19.71 -31.68
CA GLU A 903 -36.96 -18.47 -31.01
C GLU A 903 -36.20 -18.75 -29.71
N PHE A 904 -36.63 -19.73 -28.93
CA PHE A 904 -35.92 -20.15 -27.72
C PHE A 904 -34.49 -20.61 -28.04
N SER A 905 -34.29 -21.49 -29.02
CA SER A 905 -32.95 -21.94 -29.43
C SER A 905 -32.07 -20.80 -29.94
N SER A 906 -32.64 -19.85 -30.70
CA SER A 906 -31.91 -18.67 -31.17
C SER A 906 -31.50 -17.75 -30.01
N LYS A 907 -32.38 -17.52 -29.04
CA LYS A 907 -32.08 -16.72 -27.84
C LYS A 907 -31.01 -17.42 -26.98
N GLU A 908 -31.10 -18.74 -26.80
CA GLU A 908 -30.11 -19.54 -26.06
C GLU A 908 -28.72 -19.45 -26.72
N GLN A 909 -28.66 -19.57 -28.05
CA GLN A 909 -27.42 -19.44 -28.80
C GLN A 909 -26.82 -18.03 -28.66
N SER A 910 -27.66 -16.98 -28.71
CA SER A 910 -27.22 -15.60 -28.48
C SER A 910 -26.62 -15.40 -27.08
N ILE A 911 -27.24 -15.96 -26.03
CA ILE A 911 -26.72 -15.92 -24.66
C ILE A 911 -25.36 -16.63 -24.57
N ARG A 912 -25.22 -17.79 -25.22
CA ARG A 912 -23.93 -18.52 -25.27
C ARG A 912 -22.85 -17.69 -25.95
N MET A 913 -23.16 -17.03 -27.06
CA MET A 913 -22.20 -16.13 -27.74
C MET A 913 -21.76 -14.94 -26.86
N LYS A 914 -22.67 -14.39 -26.05
CA LYS A 914 -22.34 -13.28 -25.12
C LYS A 914 -21.51 -13.72 -23.90
N THR A 915 -21.65 -14.97 -23.47
CA THR A 915 -21.07 -15.46 -22.21
C THR A 915 -19.83 -16.36 -22.39
N ASN A 916 -19.63 -16.94 -23.59
CA ASN A 916 -18.40 -17.65 -23.96
C ASN A 916 -17.42 -16.68 -24.62
N ILE A 917 -16.56 -16.09 -23.80
CA ILE A 917 -15.73 -14.95 -24.21
C ILE A 917 -14.30 -15.36 -24.61
N LEU A 918 -13.93 -16.64 -24.41
CA LEU A 918 -12.61 -17.18 -24.70
C LEU A 918 -12.49 -17.69 -26.13
N LEU A 919 -11.30 -17.54 -26.72
CA LEU A 919 -10.95 -18.03 -28.05
C LEU A 919 -9.82 -19.04 -27.98
N PHE A 920 -9.83 -20.06 -28.83
CA PHE A 920 -8.74 -21.03 -28.91
C PHE A 920 -8.31 -21.29 -30.35
N ASP A 921 -7.05 -21.03 -30.64
CA ASP A 921 -6.42 -21.32 -31.93
C ASP A 921 -5.77 -22.71 -31.90
N VAL A 922 -6.38 -23.65 -32.62
CA VAL A 922 -5.96 -25.05 -32.63
C VAL A 922 -4.64 -25.25 -33.37
N SER A 923 -4.33 -24.46 -34.40
CA SER A 923 -3.11 -24.66 -35.18
C SER A 923 -1.86 -24.18 -34.45
N LYS A 924 -2.01 -23.18 -33.58
CA LYS A 924 -0.91 -22.58 -32.81
C LYS A 924 -0.87 -22.99 -31.32
N ASN A 925 -1.88 -23.70 -30.82
CA ASN A 925 -2.09 -23.96 -29.38
C ASN A 925 -2.09 -22.66 -28.54
N TRP A 926 -2.85 -21.67 -29.01
CA TRP A 926 -2.97 -20.37 -28.36
C TRP A 926 -4.34 -20.20 -27.74
N LEU A 927 -4.38 -19.77 -26.48
CA LEU A 927 -5.60 -19.36 -25.79
C LEU A 927 -5.69 -17.83 -25.80
N GLY A 928 -6.75 -17.31 -26.40
CA GLY A 928 -7.10 -15.90 -26.37
C GLY A 928 -8.12 -15.59 -25.28
N VAL A 929 -7.78 -14.66 -24.39
CA VAL A 929 -8.63 -14.20 -23.28
C VAL A 929 -8.86 -12.69 -23.44
N PRO A 930 -10.10 -12.17 -23.41
CA PRO A 930 -10.32 -10.73 -23.56
C PRO A 930 -9.54 -9.92 -22.54
N LEU A 931 -8.91 -8.82 -22.96
CA LEU A 931 -8.00 -8.02 -22.13
C LEU A 931 -8.64 -7.53 -20.82
N ASN A 932 -9.92 -7.15 -20.87
CA ASN A 932 -10.66 -6.61 -19.71
C ASN A 932 -11.34 -7.71 -18.86
N CYS A 933 -11.20 -8.98 -19.24
CA CYS A 933 -11.75 -10.15 -18.56
C CYS A 933 -10.69 -11.26 -18.47
N ALA A 934 -9.51 -10.87 -17.95
CA ALA A 934 -8.41 -11.81 -17.72
C ALA A 934 -8.87 -13.00 -16.86
N LEU A 935 -8.17 -14.13 -16.94
CA LEU A 935 -8.54 -15.34 -16.20
C LEU A 935 -8.52 -15.08 -14.68
N PRO A 936 -9.34 -15.82 -13.89
CA PRO A 936 -9.25 -15.78 -12.43
C PRO A 936 -7.84 -16.09 -11.95
N LYS A 937 -7.43 -15.53 -10.80
CA LYS A 937 -6.05 -15.51 -10.29
C LYS A 937 -5.26 -16.80 -10.55
N TYR A 938 -5.74 -17.94 -10.06
CA TYR A 938 -5.00 -19.21 -10.19
C TYR A 938 -4.97 -19.76 -11.61
N CYS A 939 -6.02 -19.58 -12.40
CA CYS A 939 -5.99 -19.90 -13.83
C CYS A 939 -4.99 -19.01 -14.56
N SER A 940 -4.97 -17.69 -14.30
CA SER A 940 -4.00 -16.79 -14.91
C SER A 940 -2.55 -17.19 -14.61
N ILE A 941 -2.25 -17.52 -13.35
CA ILE A 941 -0.92 -18.02 -12.95
C ILE A 941 -0.61 -19.33 -13.68
N ALA A 942 -1.49 -20.33 -13.61
CA ALA A 942 -1.25 -21.64 -14.22
C ALA A 942 -0.94 -21.54 -15.72
N PHE A 943 -1.75 -20.78 -16.47
CA PHE A 943 -1.59 -20.64 -17.92
C PHE A 943 -0.37 -19.79 -18.29
N THR A 944 -0.01 -18.79 -17.47
CA THR A 944 1.24 -18.03 -17.65
C THR A 944 2.47 -18.92 -17.41
N LEU A 945 2.47 -19.72 -16.35
CA LEU A 945 3.57 -20.65 -16.04
C LEU A 945 3.73 -21.74 -17.11
N LEU A 946 2.63 -22.21 -17.71
CA LEU A 946 2.68 -23.13 -18.85
C LEU A 946 3.26 -22.47 -20.11
N SER A 947 2.86 -21.22 -20.40
CA SER A 947 3.46 -20.45 -21.51
C SER A 947 4.96 -20.22 -21.27
N GLY A 948 5.34 -20.07 -20.00
CA GLY A 948 6.70 -19.77 -19.55
C GLY A 948 7.12 -18.33 -19.80
N GLU A 949 6.18 -17.49 -20.18
CA GLU A 949 6.32 -16.06 -20.43
C GLU A 949 4.95 -15.38 -20.24
N LYS A 950 4.95 -14.06 -20.06
CA LYS A 950 3.70 -13.29 -19.94
C LYS A 950 2.89 -13.37 -21.25
N PRO A 951 1.55 -13.28 -21.18
CA PRO A 951 0.73 -13.26 -22.38
C PRO A 951 0.97 -12.00 -23.23
N GLU A 952 0.83 -12.15 -24.55
CA GLU A 952 0.93 -11.04 -25.52
C GLU A 952 -0.44 -10.44 -25.81
N ILE A 953 -0.49 -9.15 -26.14
CA ILE A 953 -1.74 -8.48 -26.54
C ILE A 953 -1.86 -8.56 -28.07
N HIS A 954 -2.93 -9.19 -28.55
CA HIS A 954 -3.29 -9.25 -29.97
C HIS A 954 -4.71 -8.71 -30.17
N SER A 955 -4.98 -8.13 -31.33
CA SER A 955 -6.32 -7.62 -31.67
C SER A 955 -7.06 -8.60 -32.58
N TYR A 956 -8.34 -8.86 -32.28
CA TYR A 956 -9.23 -9.68 -33.09
C TYR A 956 -10.65 -9.09 -33.06
N ASN A 957 -11.27 -8.87 -34.22
CA ASN A 957 -12.61 -8.25 -34.34
C ASN A 957 -12.78 -6.95 -33.53
N ASN A 958 -11.81 -6.03 -33.62
CA ASN A 958 -11.78 -4.77 -32.86
C ASN A 958 -11.76 -4.91 -31.32
N LYS A 959 -11.44 -6.10 -30.81
CA LYS A 959 -11.24 -6.36 -29.38
C LYS A 959 -9.81 -6.83 -29.13
N SER A 960 -9.24 -6.43 -27.99
CA SER A 960 -7.91 -6.86 -27.56
C SER A 960 -7.98 -8.12 -26.71
N TYR A 961 -7.09 -9.06 -26.97
CA TYR A 961 -6.97 -10.35 -26.29
C TYR A 961 -5.56 -10.55 -25.73
N LEU A 962 -5.47 -11.10 -24.52
CA LEU A 962 -4.29 -11.71 -23.94
C LEU A 962 -4.11 -13.11 -24.54
N ILE A 963 -2.96 -13.36 -25.15
CA ILE A 963 -2.62 -14.61 -25.81
C ILE A 963 -1.65 -15.40 -24.94
N TYR A 964 -2.11 -16.54 -24.43
CA TYR A 964 -1.29 -17.53 -23.74
C TYR A 964 -0.82 -18.57 -24.77
N LYS A 965 0.50 -18.73 -24.90
CA LYS A 965 1.12 -19.62 -25.89
C LYS A 965 1.43 -20.98 -25.27
N ASN A 966 1.64 -21.99 -26.12
CA ASN A 966 2.05 -23.34 -25.72
C ASN A 966 1.09 -23.97 -24.70
N VAL A 967 -0.22 -23.68 -24.80
CA VAL A 967 -1.23 -24.24 -23.92
C VAL A 967 -2.06 -25.27 -24.70
N PRO A 968 -1.91 -26.58 -24.43
CA PRO A 968 -2.63 -27.59 -25.18
C PRO A 968 -4.14 -27.53 -24.98
N PHE A 969 -4.89 -27.79 -26.04
CA PHE A 969 -6.36 -27.78 -26.02
C PHE A 969 -6.93 -28.66 -24.91
N LEU A 970 -6.35 -29.84 -24.67
CA LEU A 970 -6.83 -30.75 -23.63
C LEU A 970 -6.73 -30.14 -22.23
N PHE A 971 -5.67 -29.38 -21.94
CA PHE A 971 -5.52 -28.66 -20.68
C PHE A 971 -6.55 -27.52 -20.57
N CYS A 972 -6.74 -26.73 -21.63
CA CYS A 972 -7.76 -25.69 -21.71
C CYS A 972 -9.17 -26.25 -21.49
N ASN A 973 -9.50 -27.35 -22.18
CA ASN A 973 -10.81 -27.98 -22.13
C ASN A 973 -11.08 -28.55 -20.74
N ASN A 974 -10.12 -29.27 -20.16
CA ASN A 974 -10.28 -29.82 -18.82
C ASN A 974 -10.35 -28.74 -17.75
N SER A 975 -9.57 -27.68 -17.85
CA SER A 975 -9.54 -26.64 -16.82
C SER A 975 -10.69 -25.66 -17.01
N LEU A 976 -10.78 -24.94 -18.13
CA LEU A 976 -11.67 -23.79 -18.31
C LEU A 976 -13.13 -24.17 -18.55
N VAL A 977 -13.40 -25.30 -19.20
CA VAL A 977 -14.79 -25.78 -19.39
C VAL A 977 -15.34 -26.32 -18.08
N THR A 978 -14.55 -27.08 -17.32
CA THR A 978 -15.04 -27.69 -16.08
C THR A 978 -15.10 -26.70 -14.92
N THR A 979 -14.09 -25.84 -14.77
CA THR A 979 -14.02 -24.89 -13.65
C THR A 979 -14.82 -23.61 -13.92
N LEU A 980 -14.62 -22.98 -15.10
CA LEU A 980 -15.22 -21.67 -15.45
C LEU A 980 -16.47 -21.76 -16.33
N GLN A 981 -16.90 -22.97 -16.72
CA GLN A 981 -18.08 -23.19 -17.57
C GLN A 981 -18.04 -22.45 -18.93
N GLN A 982 -16.84 -22.13 -19.41
CA GLN A 982 -16.59 -21.55 -20.74
C GLN A 982 -16.53 -22.65 -21.80
N GLN A 983 -17.16 -22.47 -22.95
CA GLN A 983 -17.16 -23.46 -24.03
C GLN A 983 -16.43 -22.97 -25.28
N PHE A 984 -15.75 -23.89 -25.96
CA PHE A 984 -15.01 -23.66 -27.20
C PHE A 984 -15.75 -24.31 -28.39
N ASP A 985 -16.82 -23.67 -28.85
CA ASP A 985 -17.62 -24.12 -30.00
C ASP A 985 -17.00 -23.65 -31.33
N ASN A 986 -17.56 -24.08 -32.48
CA ASN A 986 -17.05 -23.75 -33.84
C ASN A 986 -16.83 -22.24 -34.11
N HIS A 987 -17.52 -21.35 -33.38
CA HIS A 987 -17.31 -19.90 -33.50
C HIS A 987 -16.02 -19.43 -32.82
N ASN A 988 -15.66 -20.04 -31.69
CA ASN A 988 -14.55 -19.63 -30.81
C ASN A 988 -13.35 -20.57 -30.87
N LYS A 989 -13.52 -21.76 -31.46
CA LYS A 989 -12.48 -22.75 -31.78
C LYS A 989 -12.27 -22.80 -33.27
N LYS A 990 -11.20 -22.18 -33.76
CA LYS A 990 -10.88 -22.09 -35.19
C LYS A 990 -9.39 -22.28 -35.41
N GLN A 991 -9.03 -22.55 -36.66
CA GLN A 991 -7.65 -22.48 -37.11
C GLN A 991 -7.33 -21.04 -37.50
N HIS A 992 -6.15 -20.54 -37.12
CA HIS A 992 -5.63 -19.23 -37.58
C HIS A 992 -6.50 -18.03 -37.15
N ILE A 993 -6.82 -17.93 -35.86
CA ILE A 993 -7.60 -16.82 -35.28
C ILE A 993 -6.74 -15.56 -35.19
N PHE A 994 -5.51 -15.71 -34.71
CA PHE A 994 -4.58 -14.61 -34.47
C PHE A 994 -3.50 -14.66 -35.54
N ILE A 995 -3.35 -13.58 -36.32
CA ILE A 995 -2.34 -13.47 -37.38
C ILE A 995 -1.06 -12.90 -36.79
#